data_AF-A0A926YUF6-F1
#
_entry.id   AF-A0A926YUF6-F1
#
_cell.length_a   1.000
_cell.length_b   1.000
_cell.length_c   1.000
_cell.angle_alpha   90.00
_cell.angle_beta   90.00
_cell.angle_gamma   90.00
#
_symmetry.space_group_name_H-M   'P 1'
#
loop_
_entity.id
_entity.type
_entity.pdbx_description
1 polymer ?
#
loop_
_entity_poly.entity_id
_entity_poly.type
_entity_poly.pdbx_seq_one_letter_code
_entity_poly.pdbx_strand_id
1 'polypeptide(L)'
;MSKQIIIAEQHRIAAVFSEDQIQELIVATGSHQVGDIYLGVVENVLPGIDAAFVNLGDTERNGFIHVTDLGPLRLKRAAGSITELLAPQQKVLVQVMKEPTGNKGPRLTGNVSLPGRYLVLMPFGRGVNLSRRIRSESERNRLRALAVLIKPAGMGLLVRTEAEGVAEEAILEDLEALQKQWENVQQEAMTTRAPSLLNRDDDFIQRVLRDMYSADVNRIVVDSHTGMKRVKQHLVGWSGGKSPQGVLVDHHRDRAPILEYFRVNAAIREAMKPRVDLPSGGYIIIERTEALTVIDVNSGSFTRSATARETVLWTNCEAATEIARQLRLRNIAGVIIVDFIDMDARRDQLQVLEQFNKALRADKARPQIAQLTELGLVELTRKRQGQNIYELFGRPCPTCGGLGHLVHLPGESERALAEPIEVREARHIPAPTRAPQIIAPPDTFTADEYDHDPSPDLQELDLTNHPSYQDRNGANNRRRRRRVGKEPFGRSPRPDETEDTTAIAIEEPIRVEPIPTPTITPVRENRSDRSDRGERPDRQRTSNRRERPPAEPPQVIAIEMTPEEQDVYAVMGVSPLVLSTETVKDPKSTVITVTLPGESGAVRNGSVAASPAPAEIEQPIETVEAESAPPREAIETQPEAQASESEPEEESTLTHRRRRRRRSSADLDAAMAQPEES
;
A
#
# COMPACT_ATOMS: atom_id res chain seq x y z
N MET A 1 8.94 24.83 -10.17
CA MET A 1 7.46 24.97 -10.27
C MET A 1 7.00 25.66 -9.00
N SER A 2 5.98 26.52 -9.05
CA SER A 2 5.41 27.14 -7.84
C SER A 2 4.52 26.15 -7.09
N LYS A 3 4.94 25.73 -5.89
CA LYS A 3 4.06 25.00 -4.96
C LYS A 3 3.26 25.99 -4.11
N GLN A 4 2.03 25.62 -3.76
CA GLN A 4 1.21 26.33 -2.78
C GLN A 4 0.79 25.37 -1.66
N ILE A 5 0.84 25.82 -0.41
CA ILE A 5 0.33 25.09 0.75
C ILE A 5 -0.93 25.78 1.25
N ILE A 6 -1.98 25.01 1.50
CA ILE A 6 -3.27 25.52 2.02
C ILE A 6 -3.57 24.77 3.31
N ILE A 7 -3.84 25.50 4.40
CA ILE A 7 -3.97 24.94 5.75
C ILE A 7 -5.32 25.35 6.36
N ALA A 8 -6.21 24.37 6.55
CA ALA A 8 -7.41 24.48 7.36
C ALA A 8 -7.11 23.90 8.75
N GLU A 9 -6.70 24.77 9.68
CA GLU A 9 -6.37 24.41 11.05
C GLU A 9 -7.60 23.89 11.79
N GLN A 10 -8.77 24.54 11.60
CA GLN A 10 -10.05 24.16 12.22
C GLN A 10 -10.46 22.71 11.92
N HIS A 11 -10.08 22.19 10.75
CA HIS A 11 -10.36 20.81 10.33
C HIS A 11 -9.14 19.89 10.40
N ARG A 12 -7.98 20.39 10.88
CA ARG A 12 -6.69 19.68 10.91
C ARG A 12 -6.34 19.03 9.55
N ILE A 13 -6.55 19.79 8.46
CA ILE A 13 -6.31 19.38 7.07
C ILE A 13 -5.45 20.39 6.34
N ALA A 14 -4.47 19.91 5.57
CA ALA A 14 -3.69 20.73 4.66
C ALA A 14 -3.53 20.05 3.29
N ALA A 15 -3.55 20.86 2.24
CA ALA A 15 -3.39 20.42 0.86
C ALA A 15 -2.16 21.09 0.23
N VAL A 16 -1.33 20.30 -0.44
CA VAL A 16 -0.16 20.76 -1.19
C VAL A 16 -0.49 20.76 -2.68
N PHE A 17 -0.49 21.94 -3.29
CA PHE A 17 -0.75 22.16 -4.71
C PHE A 17 0.56 22.31 -5.49
N SER A 18 0.56 21.83 -6.72
CA SER A 18 1.56 22.14 -7.75
C SER A 18 0.84 22.12 -9.10
N GLU A 19 1.07 23.14 -9.93
CA GLU A 19 0.43 23.28 -11.25
C GLU A 19 -1.10 23.21 -11.15
N ASP A 20 -1.64 23.96 -10.17
CA ASP A 20 -3.04 24.07 -9.75
C ASP A 20 -3.75 22.74 -9.38
N GLN A 21 -3.04 21.62 -9.36
CA GLN A 21 -3.52 20.32 -8.88
C GLN A 21 -3.01 19.98 -7.48
N ILE A 22 -3.84 19.30 -6.69
CA ILE A 22 -3.43 18.75 -5.39
C ILE A 22 -2.54 17.51 -5.61
N GLN A 23 -1.36 17.54 -4.98
CA GLN A 23 -0.33 16.49 -5.08
C GLN A 23 -0.24 15.61 -3.83
N GLU A 24 -0.58 16.16 -2.67
CA GLU A 24 -0.54 15.50 -1.36
C GLU A 24 -1.57 16.15 -0.44
N LEU A 25 -2.26 15.33 0.36
CA LEU A 25 -3.23 15.76 1.38
C LEU A 25 -2.73 15.27 2.74
N ILE A 26 -2.67 16.17 3.71
CA ILE A 26 -2.25 15.89 5.09
C ILE A 26 -3.50 16.05 5.97
N VAL A 27 -3.79 15.02 6.76
CA VAL A 27 -4.95 14.95 7.66
C VAL A 27 -4.45 14.52 9.03
N ALA A 28 -4.84 15.22 10.10
CA ALA A 28 -4.42 14.93 11.47
C ALA A 28 -5.63 14.69 12.40
N THR A 29 -6.51 13.78 11.97
CA THR A 29 -7.74 13.35 12.66
C THR A 29 -7.56 11.96 13.29
N GLY A 30 -7.97 11.80 14.56
CA GLY A 30 -7.92 10.52 15.28
C GLY A 30 -7.37 10.65 16.72
N SER A 31 -7.61 9.65 17.56
CA SER A 31 -7.15 9.60 18.96
C SER A 31 -5.65 9.36 19.11
N HIS A 32 -5.04 8.68 18.14
CA HIS A 32 -3.60 8.41 18.02
C HIS A 32 -3.07 8.86 16.66
N GLN A 33 -1.90 9.50 16.63
CA GLN A 33 -1.26 10.03 15.41
C GLN A 33 0.19 9.56 15.31
N VAL A 34 0.72 9.37 14.09
CA VAL A 34 2.16 9.05 13.93
C VAL A 34 3.03 10.15 14.54
N GLY A 35 3.90 9.75 15.47
CA GLY A 35 4.78 10.64 16.23
C GLY A 35 4.39 10.84 17.70
N ASP A 36 3.13 10.59 18.08
CA ASP A 36 2.67 10.74 19.48
C ASP A 36 3.50 9.86 20.44
N ILE A 37 3.87 10.40 21.60
CA ILE A 37 4.60 9.71 22.66
C ILE A 37 3.68 9.51 23.87
N TYR A 38 3.54 8.26 24.30
CA TYR A 38 2.74 7.85 25.44
C TYR A 38 3.60 7.20 26.53
N LEU A 39 3.21 7.40 27.78
CA LEU A 39 3.56 6.52 28.89
C LEU A 39 2.50 5.42 28.96
N GLY A 40 2.77 4.27 28.35
CA GLY A 40 1.86 3.13 28.32
C GLY A 40 2.12 2.12 29.45
N VAL A 41 1.21 1.14 29.57
CA VAL A 41 1.37 -0.03 30.45
C VAL A 41 1.30 -1.30 29.61
N VAL A 42 2.29 -2.19 29.73
CA VAL A 42 2.23 -3.52 29.08
C VAL A 42 1.09 -4.30 29.70
N GLU A 43 0.07 -4.63 28.91
CA GLU A 43 -1.09 -5.38 29.39
C GLU A 43 -0.86 -6.90 29.22
N ASN A 44 -0.51 -7.31 28.00
CA ASN A 44 -0.35 -8.70 27.61
C ASN A 44 0.92 -8.90 26.77
N VAL A 45 1.64 -10.01 26.99
CA VAL A 45 2.86 -10.38 26.24
C VAL A 45 2.62 -11.73 25.57
N LEU A 46 2.70 -11.78 24.23
CA LEU A 46 2.39 -12.96 23.42
C LEU A 46 3.67 -13.51 22.76
N PRO A 47 4.31 -14.56 23.32
CA PRO A 47 5.53 -15.12 22.75
C PRO A 47 5.33 -15.77 21.38
N GLY A 48 4.14 -16.29 21.09
CA GLY A 48 3.83 -16.93 19.79
C GLY A 48 3.84 -15.99 18.57
N ILE A 49 3.94 -14.66 18.79
CA ILE A 49 4.10 -13.64 17.75
C ILE A 49 5.21 -12.63 18.09
N ASP A 50 6.06 -12.94 19.08
CA ASP A 50 7.12 -12.07 19.63
C ASP A 50 6.70 -10.60 19.79
N ALA A 51 5.50 -10.38 20.35
CA ALA A 51 4.91 -9.05 20.49
C ALA A 51 4.13 -8.89 21.81
N ALA A 52 3.95 -7.63 22.22
CA ALA A 52 3.19 -7.25 23.39
C ALA A 52 2.13 -6.20 23.04
N PHE A 53 1.04 -6.21 23.81
CA PHE A 53 0.02 -5.18 23.79
C PHE A 53 0.24 -4.20 24.93
N VAL A 54 0.19 -2.91 24.60
CA VAL A 54 0.43 -1.79 25.51
C VAL A 54 -0.84 -0.94 25.57
N ASN A 55 -1.37 -0.79 26.78
CA ASN A 55 -2.49 0.09 27.05
C ASN A 55 -2.03 1.56 27.03
N LEU A 56 -2.74 2.38 26.25
CA LEU A 56 -2.44 3.79 25.98
C LEU A 56 -3.45 4.75 26.62
N GLY A 57 -4.43 4.23 27.37
CA GLY A 57 -5.51 5.01 27.99
C GLY A 57 -6.71 5.27 27.06
N ASP A 58 -6.64 4.84 25.80
CA ASP A 58 -7.80 4.79 24.91
C ASP A 58 -8.64 3.54 25.21
N THR A 59 -9.96 3.70 25.30
CA THR A 59 -10.90 2.62 25.62
C THR A 59 -11.11 1.61 24.50
N GLU A 60 -10.84 1.97 23.24
CA GLU A 60 -11.15 1.07 22.12
C GLU A 60 -10.08 0.00 21.89
N ARG A 61 -8.78 0.36 21.89
CA ARG A 61 -7.71 -0.52 21.36
C ARG A 61 -6.35 -0.30 22.00
N ASN A 62 -5.74 -1.39 22.45
CA ASN A 62 -4.34 -1.42 22.85
C ASN A 62 -3.39 -1.28 21.64
N GLY A 63 -2.26 -0.59 21.85
CA GLY A 63 -1.19 -0.50 20.86
C GLY A 63 -0.32 -1.76 20.83
N PHE A 64 0.26 -2.06 19.67
CA PHE A 64 1.04 -3.27 19.40
C PHE A 64 2.54 -2.95 19.28
N ILE A 65 3.40 -3.64 20.04
CA ILE A 65 4.87 -3.53 19.94
C ILE A 65 5.52 -4.90 19.71
N HIS A 66 6.38 -4.99 18.69
CA HIS A 66 7.12 -6.22 18.34
C HIS A 66 8.51 -6.23 18.98
N VAL A 67 9.12 -7.41 19.18
CA VAL A 67 10.41 -7.58 19.86
C VAL A 67 11.56 -6.76 19.25
N THR A 68 11.52 -6.51 17.93
CA THR A 68 12.48 -5.63 17.23
C THR A 68 12.34 -4.16 17.63
N ASP A 69 11.13 -3.74 17.96
CA ASP A 69 10.75 -2.33 18.11
C ASP A 69 10.88 -1.86 19.56
N LEU A 70 11.17 -2.78 20.51
CA LEU A 70 11.34 -2.50 21.94
C LEU A 70 12.46 -1.50 22.24
N GLY A 71 13.57 -1.54 21.49
CA GLY A 71 14.72 -0.66 21.69
C GLY A 71 15.23 -0.63 23.14
N PRO A 72 15.16 0.51 23.85
CA PRO A 72 15.62 0.67 25.23
C PRO A 72 14.76 -0.05 26.27
N LEU A 73 13.53 -0.48 25.94
CA LEU A 73 12.58 -1.08 26.89
C LEU A 73 12.97 -2.49 27.36
N ARG A 74 13.98 -3.10 26.74
CA ARG A 74 14.42 -4.47 27.00
C ARG A 74 15.10 -4.61 28.36
N LEU A 75 14.49 -5.38 29.26
CA LEU A 75 15.02 -5.71 30.59
C LEU A 75 16.41 -6.39 30.53
N LYS A 76 16.67 -7.20 29.51
CA LYS A 76 17.96 -7.85 29.26
C LYS A 76 18.58 -7.35 27.96
N ARG A 77 19.91 -7.20 27.92
CA ARG A 77 20.67 -6.81 26.70
C ARG A 77 20.86 -7.96 25.69
N ALA A 78 20.64 -9.19 26.10
CA ALA A 78 20.73 -10.37 25.24
C ALA A 78 19.52 -10.47 24.28
N ALA A 79 19.67 -11.26 23.22
CA ALA A 79 18.50 -11.78 22.50
C ALA A 79 17.88 -12.92 23.32
N GLY A 80 16.56 -12.88 23.49
CA GLY A 80 15.75 -13.86 24.20
C GLY A 80 14.29 -13.68 23.78
N SER A 81 13.39 -14.55 24.26
CA SER A 81 11.96 -14.40 24.01
C SER A 81 11.43 -13.08 24.58
N ILE A 82 10.35 -12.54 24.00
CA ILE A 82 9.79 -11.27 24.49
C ILE A 82 9.38 -11.30 25.99
N THR A 83 9.02 -12.48 26.53
CA THR A 83 8.70 -12.68 27.95
C THR A 83 9.90 -12.55 28.90
N GLU A 84 11.14 -12.58 28.39
CA GLU A 84 12.35 -12.23 29.16
C GLU A 84 12.74 -10.74 29.02
N LEU A 85 12.12 -10.03 28.08
CA LEU A 85 12.48 -8.65 27.69
C LEU A 85 11.46 -7.61 28.16
N LEU A 86 10.19 -7.99 28.33
CA LEU A 86 9.10 -7.21 28.93
C LEU A 86 8.35 -8.05 29.97
N ALA A 87 7.92 -7.40 31.06
CA ALA A 87 6.97 -7.96 32.02
C ALA A 87 5.55 -7.39 31.81
N PRO A 88 4.48 -8.16 32.08
CA PRO A 88 3.14 -7.60 32.27
C PRO A 88 3.11 -6.53 33.36
N GLN A 89 2.21 -5.55 33.21
CA GLN A 89 2.09 -4.33 34.03
C GLN A 89 3.33 -3.40 34.05
N GLN A 90 4.37 -3.69 33.25
CA GLN A 90 5.52 -2.80 33.10
C GLN A 90 5.10 -1.46 32.47
N LYS A 91 5.44 -0.34 33.11
CA LYS A 91 5.35 1.00 32.50
C LYS A 91 6.38 1.11 31.37
N VAL A 92 5.95 1.58 30.21
CA VAL A 92 6.79 1.70 29.01
C VAL A 92 6.59 3.03 28.31
N LEU A 93 7.69 3.72 28.01
CA LEU A 93 7.69 4.91 27.15
C LEU A 93 7.66 4.44 25.68
N VAL A 94 6.61 4.80 24.95
CA VAL A 94 6.35 4.29 23.60
C VAL A 94 5.93 5.42 22.65
N GLN A 95 6.41 5.36 21.41
CA GLN A 95 6.03 6.28 20.34
C GLN A 95 5.18 5.55 19.28
N VAL A 96 4.14 6.21 18.79
CA VAL A 96 3.29 5.72 17.68
C VAL A 96 4.06 5.79 16.38
N MET A 97 4.47 4.62 15.88
CA MET A 97 5.14 4.45 14.58
C MET A 97 4.14 4.30 13.42
N LYS A 98 2.93 3.79 13.70
CA LYS A 98 1.81 3.75 12.73
C LYS A 98 0.47 3.95 13.43
N GLU A 99 -0.40 4.74 12.80
CA GLU A 99 -1.80 4.91 13.17
C GLU A 99 -2.61 3.60 13.20
N PRO A 100 -3.70 3.52 13.98
CA PRO A 100 -4.63 2.39 13.96
C PRO A 100 -5.23 2.19 12.56
N THR A 101 -5.55 0.93 12.22
CA THR A 101 -5.86 0.49 10.86
C THR A 101 -6.91 -0.63 10.88
N GLY A 102 -8.09 -0.41 10.27
CA GLY A 102 -9.18 -1.39 10.25
C GLY A 102 -9.65 -1.73 11.67
N ASN A 103 -9.38 -2.96 12.14
CA ASN A 103 -9.61 -3.41 13.52
C ASN A 103 -8.32 -3.50 14.38
N LYS A 104 -7.16 -3.10 13.85
CA LYS A 104 -5.85 -3.18 14.52
C LYS A 104 -5.52 -1.86 15.21
N GLY A 105 -5.02 -1.92 16.44
CA GLY A 105 -4.50 -0.76 17.18
C GLY A 105 -3.22 -0.17 16.57
N PRO A 106 -2.71 0.97 17.09
CA PRO A 106 -1.51 1.60 16.59
C PRO A 106 -0.27 0.70 16.75
N ARG A 107 0.69 0.74 15.82
CA ARG A 107 2.00 0.08 16.01
C ARG A 107 2.96 1.04 16.71
N LEU A 108 3.61 0.54 17.75
CA LEU A 108 4.46 1.29 18.66
C LEU A 108 5.95 0.94 18.49
N THR A 109 6.81 1.79 19.02
CA THR A 109 8.23 1.49 19.28
C THR A 109 8.71 2.17 20.57
N GLY A 110 9.65 1.55 21.28
CA GLY A 110 10.39 2.19 22.37
C GLY A 110 11.55 3.08 21.89
N ASN A 111 11.91 3.03 20.60
CA ASN A 111 12.94 3.90 20.01
C ASN A 111 12.35 5.29 19.71
N VAL A 112 12.15 6.08 20.76
CA VAL A 112 11.64 7.46 20.64
C VAL A 112 12.53 8.30 19.72
N SER A 113 11.90 9.09 18.87
CA SER A 113 12.53 10.04 17.95
C SER A 113 11.75 11.35 17.90
N LEU A 114 12.45 12.49 17.96
CA LEU A 114 11.85 13.83 17.93
C LEU A 114 12.26 14.54 16.63
N PRO A 115 11.35 14.73 15.66
CA PRO A 115 11.67 15.37 14.39
C PRO A 115 11.55 16.90 14.48
N GLY A 116 12.70 17.57 14.35
CA GLY A 116 12.81 19.00 14.08
C GLY A 116 12.78 19.31 12.58
N ARG A 117 13.09 20.55 12.20
CA ARG A 117 13.11 21.01 10.81
C ARG A 117 14.35 20.53 10.06
N TYR A 118 15.52 20.59 10.70
CA TYR A 118 16.82 20.24 10.13
C TYR A 118 17.34 18.91 10.68
N LEU A 119 17.00 18.59 11.92
CA LEU A 119 17.48 17.43 12.64
C LEU A 119 16.34 16.50 13.07
N VAL A 120 16.68 15.28 13.43
CA VAL A 120 15.84 14.37 14.21
C VAL A 120 16.69 13.86 15.37
N LEU A 121 16.30 14.21 16.59
CA LEU A 121 16.95 13.75 17.81
C LEU A 121 16.47 12.34 18.13
N MET A 122 17.39 11.43 18.46
CA MET A 122 17.10 10.05 18.86
C MET A 122 17.71 9.82 20.24
N PRO A 123 16.99 10.09 21.34
CA PRO A 123 17.56 10.06 22.70
C PRO A 123 18.20 8.72 23.09
N PHE A 124 17.63 7.61 22.61
CA PHE A 124 18.17 6.25 22.81
C PHE A 124 19.00 5.73 21.63
N GLY A 125 19.10 6.50 20.54
CA GLY A 125 19.91 6.17 19.37
C GLY A 125 21.39 6.36 19.62
N ARG A 126 22.24 5.96 18.65
CA ARG A 126 23.69 6.17 18.71
C ARG A 126 24.26 6.63 17.38
N GLY A 127 25.29 7.46 17.45
CA GLY A 127 26.01 7.98 16.29
C GLY A 127 25.24 9.06 15.53
N VAL A 128 25.77 9.39 14.34
CA VAL A 128 25.27 10.46 13.48
C VAL A 128 24.91 9.88 12.12
N ASN A 129 23.68 10.12 11.68
CA ASN A 129 23.16 9.70 10.39
C ASN A 129 22.86 10.92 9.53
N LEU A 130 22.99 10.79 8.21
CA LEU A 130 22.65 11.85 7.26
C LEU A 130 21.66 11.31 6.22
N SER A 131 20.74 12.18 5.78
CA SER A 131 19.76 11.85 4.76
C SER A 131 20.41 11.37 3.46
N ARG A 132 20.01 10.18 2.98
CA ARG A 132 20.43 9.59 1.69
C ARG A 132 20.01 10.39 0.44
N ARG A 133 19.34 11.53 0.62
CA ARG A 133 18.96 12.46 -0.46
C ARG A 133 19.97 13.60 -0.66
N ILE A 134 20.79 13.92 0.35
CA ILE A 134 21.89 14.90 0.23
C ILE A 134 22.93 14.29 -0.71
N ARG A 135 23.17 14.92 -1.86
CA ARG A 135 24.08 14.41 -2.90
C ARG A 135 25.45 15.11 -2.90
N SER A 136 25.50 16.35 -2.42
CA SER A 136 26.75 17.12 -2.34
C SER A 136 27.69 16.50 -1.31
N GLU A 137 28.86 16.01 -1.73
CA GLU A 137 29.82 15.40 -0.81
C GLU A 137 30.48 16.41 0.13
N SER A 138 30.72 17.65 -0.33
CA SER A 138 31.25 18.72 0.51
C SER A 138 30.30 19.06 1.64
N GLU A 139 29.02 19.29 1.34
CA GLU A 139 28.00 19.61 2.34
C GLU A 139 27.71 18.41 3.25
N ARG A 140 27.68 17.18 2.70
CA ARG A 140 27.58 15.95 3.49
C ARG A 140 28.74 15.80 4.48
N ASN A 141 29.95 16.26 4.13
CA ASN A 141 31.10 16.25 5.03
C ASN A 141 31.02 17.38 6.07
N ARG A 142 30.63 18.60 5.69
CA ARG A 142 30.37 19.73 6.60
C ARG A 142 29.31 19.38 7.64
N LEU A 143 28.11 19.00 7.19
CA LEU A 143 27.00 18.62 8.06
C LEU A 143 27.36 17.42 8.95
N ARG A 144 28.22 16.50 8.49
CA ARG A 144 28.70 15.39 9.32
C ARG A 144 29.69 15.84 10.40
N ALA A 145 30.60 16.77 10.10
CA ALA A 145 31.52 17.32 11.08
C ALA A 145 30.77 18.10 12.17
N LEU A 146 29.88 19.02 11.76
CA LEU A 146 28.99 19.76 12.66
C LEU A 146 28.14 18.80 13.51
N ALA A 147 27.42 17.88 12.88
CA ALA A 147 26.54 16.94 13.58
C ALA A 147 27.28 15.91 14.47
N VAL A 148 28.61 15.77 14.35
CA VAL A 148 29.44 15.03 15.32
C VAL A 148 29.83 15.91 16.50
N LEU A 149 30.17 17.18 16.27
CA LEU A 149 30.55 18.15 17.30
C LEU A 149 29.39 18.47 18.25
N ILE A 150 28.20 18.75 17.70
CA ILE A 150 27.02 19.20 18.49
C ILE A 150 26.27 18.05 19.17
N LYS A 151 26.63 16.79 18.92
CA LYS A 151 25.81 15.61 19.30
C LYS A 151 25.80 15.39 20.83
N PRO A 152 24.64 15.44 21.52
CA PRO A 152 24.57 15.18 22.96
C PRO A 152 25.13 13.80 23.36
N ALA A 153 25.72 13.71 24.55
CA ALA A 153 26.26 12.45 25.07
C ALA A 153 25.18 11.36 25.16
N GLY A 154 25.54 10.11 24.89
CA GLY A 154 24.61 8.97 24.89
C GLY A 154 23.64 8.90 23.69
N MET A 155 23.15 10.03 23.18
CA MET A 155 22.11 10.12 22.16
C MET A 155 22.62 9.90 20.71
N GLY A 156 21.70 9.78 19.76
CA GLY A 156 21.94 9.78 18.32
C GLY A 156 21.25 10.95 17.60
N LEU A 157 21.75 11.29 16.41
CA LEU A 157 21.25 12.41 15.61
C LEU A 157 21.09 11.99 14.13
N LEU A 158 20.07 12.50 13.45
CA LEU A 158 19.84 12.31 12.01
C LEU A 158 19.61 13.67 11.34
N VAL A 159 20.45 13.99 10.34
CA VAL A 159 20.32 15.23 9.56
C VAL A 159 19.33 15.03 8.39
N ARG A 160 18.30 15.89 8.30
CA ARG A 160 17.27 15.92 7.24
C ARG A 160 17.82 16.54 5.96
N THR A 161 17.08 16.45 4.84
CA THR A 161 17.43 17.16 3.58
C THR A 161 17.48 18.66 3.74
N GLU A 162 16.57 19.20 4.56
CA GLU A 162 16.32 20.64 4.66
C GLU A 162 17.48 21.42 5.32
N ALA A 163 18.51 20.72 5.82
CA ALA A 163 19.73 21.30 6.39
C ALA A 163 20.81 21.60 5.32
N GLU A 164 20.66 21.13 4.08
CA GLU A 164 21.60 21.36 2.97
C GLU A 164 21.66 22.86 2.63
N GLY A 165 22.82 23.48 2.88
CA GLY A 165 23.06 24.92 2.69
C GLY A 165 22.65 25.82 3.86
N VAL A 166 22.24 25.25 5.00
CA VAL A 166 21.78 26.02 6.18
C VAL A 166 22.95 26.46 7.06
N ALA A 167 22.78 27.58 7.77
CA ALA A 167 23.71 28.12 8.75
C ALA A 167 23.80 27.21 10.01
N GLU A 168 24.92 27.26 10.72
CA GLU A 168 25.22 26.27 11.78
C GLU A 168 24.48 26.61 13.09
N GLU A 169 24.21 27.90 13.28
CA GLU A 169 23.40 28.49 14.33
C GLU A 169 21.95 28.00 14.26
N ALA A 170 21.32 28.01 13.09
CA ALA A 170 19.95 27.53 12.91
C ALA A 170 19.81 26.00 13.10
N ILE A 171 20.90 25.25 12.91
CA ILE A 171 20.98 23.81 13.18
C ILE A 171 21.15 23.56 14.70
N LEU A 172 21.85 24.45 15.42
CA LEU A 172 21.94 24.45 16.87
C LEU A 172 20.60 24.81 17.53
N GLU A 173 19.90 25.85 17.06
CA GLU A 173 18.58 26.24 17.57
C GLU A 173 17.53 25.10 17.45
N ASP A 174 17.50 24.39 16.31
CA ASP A 174 16.64 23.19 16.11
C ASP A 174 17.04 22.05 17.07
N LEU A 175 18.33 21.90 17.38
CA LEU A 175 18.80 20.91 18.36
C LEU A 175 18.45 21.27 19.81
N GLU A 176 18.58 22.53 20.21
CA GLU A 176 18.22 23.02 21.55
C GLU A 176 16.72 22.89 21.80
N ALA A 177 15.89 23.24 20.81
CA ALA A 177 14.44 23.03 20.88
C ALA A 177 14.08 21.54 21.09
N LEU A 178 14.75 20.63 20.37
CA LEU A 178 14.55 19.18 20.50
C LEU A 178 15.05 18.62 21.84
N GLN A 179 16.15 19.15 22.39
CA GLN A 179 16.62 18.78 23.73
C GLN A 179 15.62 19.21 24.79
N LYS A 180 15.13 20.45 24.75
CA LYS A 180 14.11 20.94 25.69
C LYS A 180 12.78 20.18 25.59
N GLN A 181 12.36 19.82 24.37
CA GLN A 181 11.19 18.95 24.17
C GLN A 181 11.40 17.56 24.82
N TRP A 182 12.60 16.99 24.70
CA TRP A 182 12.93 15.73 25.34
C TRP A 182 12.97 15.82 26.87
N GLU A 183 13.55 16.89 27.44
CA GLU A 183 13.58 17.12 28.88
C GLU A 183 12.17 17.21 29.49
N ASN A 184 11.24 17.92 28.82
CA ASN A 184 9.83 17.97 29.22
C ASN A 184 9.22 16.56 29.25
N VAL A 185 9.39 15.78 28.17
CA VAL A 185 8.88 14.40 28.07
C VAL A 185 9.48 13.49 29.16
N GLN A 186 10.75 13.68 29.53
CA GLN A 186 11.37 12.94 30.63
C GLN A 186 10.80 13.33 32.00
N GLN A 187 10.53 14.61 32.24
CA GLN A 187 9.91 15.09 33.49
C GLN A 187 8.48 14.55 33.63
N GLU A 188 7.66 14.70 32.58
CA GLU A 188 6.27 14.23 32.59
C GLU A 188 6.18 12.70 32.70
N ALA A 189 7.10 11.95 32.08
CA ALA A 189 7.18 10.49 32.23
C ALA A 189 7.47 10.02 33.68
N MET A 190 8.05 10.89 34.52
CA MET A 190 8.30 10.60 35.94
C MET A 190 7.16 11.05 36.85
N THR A 191 6.52 12.18 36.57
CA THR A 191 5.44 12.75 37.40
C THR A 191 4.07 12.13 37.12
N THR A 192 3.80 11.79 35.86
CA THR A 192 2.45 11.46 35.39
C THR A 192 2.13 9.98 35.63
N ARG A 193 0.85 9.68 35.91
CA ARG A 193 0.37 8.30 36.03
C ARG A 193 0.18 7.68 34.65
N ALA A 194 0.53 6.41 34.52
CA ALA A 194 0.27 5.63 33.31
C ALA A 194 -1.14 5.00 33.39
N PRO A 195 -1.86 4.86 32.27
CA PRO A 195 -1.48 5.30 30.92
C PRO A 195 -1.73 6.80 30.68
N SER A 196 -0.91 7.45 29.85
CA SER A 196 -1.06 8.88 29.49
C SER A 196 -0.33 9.25 28.20
N LEU A 197 -0.84 10.27 27.48
CA LEU A 197 -0.13 10.98 26.41
C LEU A 197 0.85 11.98 27.05
N LEU A 198 2.09 12.03 26.57
CA LEU A 198 3.14 12.96 27.04
C LEU A 198 3.53 14.01 26.00
N ASN A 199 3.51 13.66 24.71
CA ASN A 199 3.85 14.62 23.66
C ASN A 199 3.11 14.31 22.36
N ARG A 200 2.53 15.37 21.78
CA ARG A 200 1.86 15.40 20.49
C ARG A 200 2.28 16.67 19.74
N ASP A 201 2.41 16.57 18.42
CA ASP A 201 2.58 17.72 17.53
C ASP A 201 1.23 18.47 17.37
N ASP A 202 0.75 19.13 18.44
CA ASP A 202 -0.58 19.76 18.46
C ASP A 202 -0.69 21.05 17.63
N ASP A 203 0.42 21.79 17.38
CA ASP A 203 0.43 22.85 16.37
C ASP A 203 0.50 22.24 14.97
N PHE A 204 -0.67 21.95 14.42
CA PHE A 204 -0.83 21.42 13.06
C PHE A 204 -0.11 22.28 12.01
N ILE A 205 -0.03 23.60 12.21
CA ILE A 205 0.71 24.49 11.31
C ILE A 205 2.20 24.15 11.34
N GLN A 206 2.80 24.04 12.53
CA GLN A 206 4.21 23.67 12.70
C GLN A 206 4.52 22.32 12.03
N ARG A 207 3.67 21.31 12.23
CA ARG A 207 3.82 19.98 11.61
C ARG A 207 3.77 20.04 10.09
N VAL A 208 2.76 20.70 9.50
CA VAL A 208 2.63 20.84 8.05
C VAL A 208 3.82 21.60 7.46
N LEU A 209 4.23 22.71 8.08
CA LEU A 209 5.40 23.47 7.64
C LEU A 209 6.69 22.64 7.75
N ARG A 210 6.93 21.95 8.87
CA ARG A 210 8.16 21.17 9.12
C ARG A 210 8.38 20.13 8.01
N ASP A 211 7.31 19.45 7.60
CA ASP A 211 7.38 18.27 6.74
C ASP A 211 6.99 18.51 5.27
N MET A 212 6.42 19.68 4.92
CA MET A 212 6.03 20.05 3.54
C MET A 212 6.71 21.33 3.00
N TYR A 213 7.15 22.25 3.87
CA TYR A 213 7.83 23.46 3.41
C TYR A 213 9.15 23.11 2.73
N SER A 214 9.44 23.76 1.60
CA SER A 214 10.62 23.58 0.76
C SER A 214 10.81 24.85 -0.07
N ALA A 215 12.00 25.05 -0.66
CA ALA A 215 12.32 26.28 -1.42
C ALA A 215 11.41 26.53 -2.65
N ASP A 216 10.68 25.52 -3.13
CA ASP A 216 9.70 25.63 -4.22
C ASP A 216 8.34 26.23 -3.79
N VAL A 217 8.13 26.55 -2.51
CA VAL A 217 6.82 26.97 -1.97
C VAL A 217 6.67 28.50 -2.06
N ASN A 218 5.92 28.97 -3.06
CA ASN A 218 5.73 30.40 -3.33
C ASN A 218 4.57 31.01 -2.54
N ARG A 219 3.60 30.20 -2.07
CA ARG A 219 2.40 30.71 -1.38
C ARG A 219 1.94 29.78 -0.27
N ILE A 220 1.54 30.37 0.85
CA ILE A 220 0.95 29.68 2.00
C ILE A 220 -0.32 30.43 2.40
N VAL A 221 -1.46 29.73 2.44
CA VAL A 221 -2.76 30.30 2.83
C VAL A 221 -3.31 29.53 4.03
N VAL A 222 -3.71 30.25 5.07
CA VAL A 222 -4.28 29.70 6.31
C VAL A 222 -5.73 30.13 6.48
N ASP A 223 -6.54 29.35 7.20
CA ASP A 223 -7.93 29.73 7.53
C ASP A 223 -8.08 31.01 8.37
N SER A 224 -7.05 31.39 9.12
CA SER A 224 -7.16 32.35 10.22
C SER A 224 -6.00 33.34 10.30
N HIS A 225 -6.31 34.56 10.76
CA HIS A 225 -5.31 35.61 10.98
C HIS A 225 -4.31 35.25 12.10
N THR A 226 -4.74 34.48 13.10
CA THR A 226 -3.89 33.88 14.14
C THR A 226 -2.96 32.81 13.57
N GLY A 227 -3.46 31.92 12.72
CA GLY A 227 -2.65 30.94 12.01
C GLY A 227 -1.62 31.60 11.09
N MET A 228 -1.99 32.63 10.32
CA MET A 228 -1.05 33.41 9.50
C MET A 228 0.07 34.07 10.33
N LYS A 229 -0.22 34.55 11.55
CA LYS A 229 0.81 35.05 12.47
C LYS A 229 1.78 33.95 12.90
N ARG A 230 1.28 32.76 13.27
CA ARG A 230 2.11 31.58 13.58
C ARG A 230 2.99 31.15 12.40
N VAL A 231 2.43 31.05 11.18
CA VAL A 231 3.23 30.74 9.98
C VAL A 231 4.39 31.74 9.82
N LYS A 232 4.13 33.05 9.99
CA LYS A 232 5.17 34.08 9.89
C LYS A 232 6.21 33.95 11.01
N GLN A 233 5.81 33.62 12.24
CA GLN A 233 6.72 33.38 13.36
C GLN A 233 7.62 32.16 13.12
N HIS A 234 7.05 31.01 12.76
CA HIS A 234 7.80 29.77 12.47
C HIS A 234 8.80 29.96 11.31
N LEU A 235 8.37 30.58 10.21
CA LEU A 235 9.24 30.84 9.05
C LEU A 235 10.37 31.83 9.36
N VAL A 236 10.12 32.85 10.19
CA VAL A 236 11.12 33.84 10.61
C VAL A 236 12.17 33.20 11.54
N GLY A 237 11.76 32.31 12.44
CA GLY A 237 12.68 31.53 13.28
C GLY A 237 13.65 30.71 12.43
N TRP A 238 13.13 29.85 11.55
CA TRP A 238 13.95 29.00 10.66
C TRP A 238 14.84 29.79 9.67
N SER A 239 14.55 31.08 9.46
CA SER A 239 15.27 31.93 8.50
C SER A 239 16.19 32.94 9.17
N GLY A 240 16.62 32.69 10.42
CA GLY A 240 17.56 33.54 11.14
C GLY A 240 17.05 34.96 11.37
N GLY A 241 15.77 35.10 11.75
CA GLY A 241 15.12 36.39 12.02
C GLY A 241 14.64 37.16 10.79
N LYS A 242 14.76 36.61 9.57
CA LYS A 242 14.30 37.24 8.32
C LYS A 242 13.05 36.55 7.78
N SER A 243 12.16 37.26 7.10
CA SER A 243 11.09 36.59 6.34
C SER A 243 11.68 35.95 5.07
N PRO A 244 11.38 34.68 4.74
CA PRO A 244 11.90 34.04 3.54
C PRO A 244 11.43 34.78 2.28
N GLN A 245 12.37 35.11 1.39
CA GLN A 245 12.10 35.87 0.18
C GLN A 245 11.31 35.02 -0.82
N GLY A 246 10.30 35.63 -1.45
CA GLY A 246 9.45 34.97 -2.46
C GLY A 246 8.22 34.21 -1.93
N VAL A 247 8.05 34.05 -0.61
CA VAL A 247 6.91 33.32 -0.03
C VAL A 247 5.77 34.27 0.37
N LEU A 248 4.67 34.24 -0.36
CA LEU A 248 3.46 34.97 0.00
C LEU A 248 2.68 34.22 1.09
N VAL A 249 2.68 34.76 2.31
CA VAL A 249 1.91 34.22 3.45
C VAL A 249 0.72 35.11 3.78
N ASP A 250 -0.50 34.59 3.58
CA ASP A 250 -1.77 35.28 3.83
C ASP A 250 -2.78 34.36 4.54
N HIS A 251 -3.94 34.91 4.90
CA HIS A 251 -5.09 34.18 5.42
C HIS A 251 -6.30 34.35 4.50
N HIS A 252 -7.14 33.33 4.49
CA HIS A 252 -8.44 33.35 3.83
C HIS A 252 -9.38 34.36 4.48
N ARG A 253 -10.20 35.06 3.68
CA ARG A 253 -11.11 36.12 4.16
C ARG A 253 -12.51 36.08 3.54
N ASP A 254 -12.72 35.25 2.53
CA ASP A 254 -14.02 35.12 1.88
C ASP A 254 -15.01 34.34 2.75
N ARG A 255 -16.31 34.52 2.49
CA ARG A 255 -17.39 33.87 3.24
C ARG A 255 -17.47 32.35 3.03
N ALA A 256 -16.96 31.86 1.90
CA ALA A 256 -16.90 30.42 1.63
C ALA A 256 -15.74 29.77 2.41
N PRO A 257 -15.91 28.59 3.03
CA PRO A 257 -14.84 27.90 3.73
C PRO A 257 -13.59 27.69 2.86
N ILE A 258 -12.40 27.76 3.46
CA ILE A 258 -11.11 27.64 2.73
C ILE A 258 -11.02 26.35 1.89
N LEU A 259 -11.56 25.23 2.40
CA LEU A 259 -11.55 23.93 1.71
C LEU A 259 -12.53 23.88 0.51
N GLU A 260 -13.56 24.72 0.50
CA GLU A 260 -14.52 24.83 -0.61
C GLU A 260 -14.01 25.83 -1.65
N TYR A 261 -13.53 27.00 -1.21
CA TYR A 261 -12.97 28.05 -2.08
C TYR A 261 -11.80 27.52 -2.94
N PHE A 262 -10.86 26.80 -2.32
CA PHE A 262 -9.75 26.15 -3.04
C PHE A 262 -10.10 24.75 -3.59
N ARG A 263 -11.39 24.38 -3.62
CA ARG A 263 -11.92 23.12 -4.16
C ARG A 263 -11.32 21.83 -3.58
N VAL A 264 -10.67 21.90 -2.41
CA VAL A 264 -10.10 20.73 -1.71
C VAL A 264 -11.19 19.70 -1.40
N ASN A 265 -12.37 20.15 -0.95
CA ASN A 265 -13.52 19.28 -0.68
C ASN A 265 -14.05 18.59 -1.96
N ALA A 266 -14.01 19.28 -3.11
CA ALA A 266 -14.37 18.68 -4.40
C ALA A 266 -13.33 17.65 -4.86
N ALA A 267 -12.04 17.97 -4.73
CA ALA A 267 -10.94 17.06 -5.08
C ALA A 267 -10.89 15.82 -4.17
N ILE A 268 -11.26 15.92 -2.90
CA ILE A 268 -11.44 14.77 -1.99
C ILE A 268 -12.59 13.87 -2.49
N ARG A 269 -13.74 14.45 -2.84
CA ARG A 269 -14.90 13.72 -3.40
C ARG A 269 -14.59 13.07 -4.76
N GLU A 270 -13.75 13.69 -5.56
CA GLU A 270 -13.26 13.16 -6.85
C GLU A 270 -12.24 12.03 -6.65
N ALA A 271 -11.25 12.21 -5.76
CA ALA A 271 -10.25 11.20 -5.42
C ALA A 271 -10.82 9.96 -4.70
N MET A 272 -12.12 9.96 -4.36
CA MET A 272 -12.84 8.78 -3.90
C MET A 272 -13.58 8.00 -5.00
N LYS A 273 -13.79 8.57 -6.20
CA LYS A 273 -14.34 7.84 -7.34
C LYS A 273 -13.33 6.79 -7.88
N PRO A 274 -13.75 5.61 -8.37
CA PRO A 274 -12.84 4.67 -9.02
C PRO A 274 -12.20 5.29 -10.28
N ARG A 275 -13.03 5.87 -11.16
CA ARG A 275 -12.58 6.58 -12.39
C ARG A 275 -11.90 7.91 -12.08
N VAL A 276 -10.82 8.19 -12.82
CA VAL A 276 -10.14 9.48 -12.92
C VAL A 276 -9.89 9.79 -14.40
N ASP A 277 -10.29 10.96 -14.87
CA ASP A 277 -10.09 11.38 -16.26
C ASP A 277 -8.68 11.96 -16.49
N LEU A 278 -8.09 11.67 -17.65
CA LEU A 278 -6.77 12.15 -18.06
C LEU A 278 -6.90 13.43 -18.92
N PRO A 279 -5.97 14.41 -18.83
CA PRO A 279 -6.01 15.65 -19.60
C PRO A 279 -6.19 15.49 -21.12
N SER A 280 -5.66 14.42 -21.73
CA SER A 280 -5.82 14.14 -23.16
C SER A 280 -7.22 13.60 -23.56
N GLY A 281 -8.06 13.19 -22.62
CA GLY A 281 -9.39 12.62 -22.86
C GLY A 281 -9.50 11.09 -22.73
N GLY A 282 -8.42 10.43 -22.27
CA GLY A 282 -8.45 9.08 -21.70
C GLY A 282 -8.92 9.08 -20.25
N TYR A 283 -8.91 7.93 -19.59
CA TYR A 283 -9.21 7.79 -18.16
C TYR A 283 -8.53 6.56 -17.56
N ILE A 284 -8.36 6.55 -16.25
CA ILE A 284 -7.93 5.38 -15.48
C ILE A 284 -9.03 4.96 -14.50
N ILE A 285 -9.14 3.68 -14.19
CA ILE A 285 -10.06 3.14 -13.18
C ILE A 285 -9.22 2.51 -12.07
N ILE A 286 -9.40 2.97 -10.83
CA ILE A 286 -8.65 2.51 -9.65
C ILE A 286 -9.61 1.74 -8.72
N GLU A 287 -9.48 0.41 -8.71
CA GLU A 287 -10.29 -0.48 -7.88
C GLU A 287 -9.44 -1.15 -6.78
N ARG A 288 -10.06 -1.45 -5.64
CA ARG A 288 -9.36 -2.05 -4.49
C ARG A 288 -10.06 -3.33 -4.06
N THR A 289 -9.30 -4.41 -3.98
CA THR A 289 -9.70 -5.65 -3.33
C THR A 289 -9.18 -5.68 -1.89
N GLU A 290 -9.44 -6.77 -1.16
CA GLU A 290 -8.88 -6.97 0.18
C GLU A 290 -7.34 -7.03 0.18
N ALA A 291 -6.75 -7.64 -0.85
CA ALA A 291 -5.31 -7.95 -0.90
C ALA A 291 -4.48 -6.96 -1.73
N LEU A 292 -5.06 -6.36 -2.78
CA LEU A 292 -4.33 -5.55 -3.75
C LEU A 292 -5.20 -4.44 -4.38
N THR A 293 -4.56 -3.48 -5.04
CA THR A 293 -5.23 -2.47 -5.87
C THR A 293 -4.98 -2.79 -7.34
N VAL A 294 -6.04 -2.76 -8.16
CA VAL A 294 -5.94 -2.86 -9.63
C VAL A 294 -6.15 -1.47 -10.22
N ILE A 295 -5.39 -1.14 -11.26
CA ILE A 295 -5.56 0.09 -12.02
C ILE A 295 -5.61 -0.23 -13.52
N ASP A 296 -6.72 0.07 -14.15
CA ASP A 296 -6.96 -0.05 -15.60
C ASP A 296 -6.77 1.31 -16.30
N VAL A 297 -6.32 1.31 -17.56
CA VAL A 297 -5.95 2.49 -18.35
C VAL A 297 -6.64 2.47 -19.71
N ASN A 298 -7.44 3.51 -20.00
CA ASN A 298 -8.24 3.61 -21.23
C ASN A 298 -7.90 4.89 -22.01
N SER A 299 -7.83 4.79 -23.35
CA SER A 299 -7.63 5.94 -24.25
C SER A 299 -8.88 6.83 -24.40
N GLY A 300 -10.07 6.30 -24.11
CA GLY A 300 -11.32 7.06 -24.03
C GLY A 300 -11.65 7.78 -25.34
N SER A 301 -11.67 9.12 -25.30
CA SER A 301 -11.96 9.98 -26.46
C SER A 301 -10.70 10.50 -27.18
N PHE A 302 -9.50 10.15 -26.69
CA PHE A 302 -8.25 10.71 -27.19
C PHE A 302 -7.90 10.18 -28.60
N THR A 303 -7.93 11.09 -29.56
CA THR A 303 -7.85 10.79 -31.01
C THR A 303 -6.95 11.77 -31.79
N ARG A 304 -6.08 12.52 -31.09
CA ARG A 304 -5.34 13.66 -31.67
C ARG A 304 -3.96 13.33 -32.26
N SER A 305 -3.41 12.13 -32.03
CA SER A 305 -2.10 11.72 -32.53
C SER A 305 -2.15 11.29 -34.01
N ALA A 306 -1.01 11.31 -34.71
CA ALA A 306 -0.94 10.89 -36.10
C ALA A 306 -1.11 9.36 -36.29
N THR A 307 -0.72 8.56 -35.28
CA THR A 307 -0.88 7.10 -35.30
C THR A 307 -1.50 6.56 -34.01
N ALA A 308 -2.15 5.40 -34.10
CA ALA A 308 -2.69 4.69 -32.94
C ALA A 308 -1.61 4.34 -31.90
N ARG A 309 -0.41 3.95 -32.36
CA ARG A 309 0.74 3.64 -31.51
C ARG A 309 1.19 4.84 -30.66
N GLU A 310 1.25 6.03 -31.26
CA GLU A 310 1.58 7.27 -30.52
C GLU A 310 0.49 7.63 -29.52
N THR A 311 -0.80 7.44 -29.87
CA THR A 311 -1.94 7.61 -28.95
C THR A 311 -1.79 6.71 -27.72
N VAL A 312 -1.49 5.42 -27.92
CA VAL A 312 -1.28 4.45 -26.83
C VAL A 312 -0.09 4.84 -25.94
N LEU A 313 1.09 5.08 -26.53
CA LEU A 313 2.30 5.46 -25.78
C LEU A 313 2.09 6.76 -24.99
N TRP A 314 1.43 7.75 -25.59
CA TRP A 314 1.09 9.01 -24.92
C TRP A 314 0.13 8.79 -23.75
N THR A 315 -0.98 8.07 -23.96
CA THR A 315 -1.94 7.73 -22.90
C THR A 315 -1.27 6.97 -21.76
N ASN A 316 -0.41 5.99 -22.05
CA ASN A 316 0.28 5.22 -21.01
C ASN A 316 1.31 6.07 -20.24
N CYS A 317 2.03 6.99 -20.89
CA CYS A 317 2.93 7.93 -20.21
C CYS A 317 2.20 8.96 -19.35
N GLU A 318 1.02 9.42 -19.80
CA GLU A 318 0.13 10.32 -19.05
C GLU A 318 -0.47 9.59 -17.84
N ALA A 319 -1.03 8.39 -18.05
CA ALA A 319 -1.56 7.52 -17.02
C ALA A 319 -0.50 7.18 -15.96
N ALA A 320 0.73 6.80 -16.36
CA ALA A 320 1.83 6.54 -15.42
C ALA A 320 2.14 7.76 -14.52
N THR A 321 1.99 8.98 -15.06
CA THR A 321 2.21 10.23 -14.32
C THR A 321 1.05 10.50 -13.34
N GLU A 322 -0.20 10.31 -13.78
CA GLU A 322 -1.40 10.52 -12.97
C GLU A 322 -1.58 9.43 -11.89
N ILE A 323 -1.29 8.16 -12.20
CA ILE A 323 -1.25 7.05 -11.23
C ILE A 323 -0.28 7.38 -10.10
N ALA A 324 0.94 7.85 -10.42
CA ALA A 324 1.90 8.25 -9.40
C ALA A 324 1.39 9.42 -8.52
N ARG A 325 0.52 10.30 -9.03
CA ARG A 325 -0.18 11.32 -8.23
C ARG A 325 -1.29 10.72 -7.38
N GLN A 326 -2.17 9.90 -7.95
CA GLN A 326 -3.29 9.26 -7.24
C GLN A 326 -2.82 8.34 -6.10
N LEU A 327 -1.71 7.61 -6.28
CA LEU A 327 -1.11 6.79 -5.21
C LEU A 327 -0.68 7.63 -3.99
N ARG A 328 -0.22 8.88 -4.20
CA ARG A 328 0.06 9.83 -3.12
C ARG A 328 -1.23 10.39 -2.53
N LEU A 329 -2.10 10.97 -3.37
CA LEU A 329 -3.32 11.67 -2.97
C LEU A 329 -4.32 10.77 -2.21
N ARG A 330 -4.50 9.52 -2.68
CA ARG A 330 -5.38 8.52 -2.05
C ARG A 330 -4.69 7.74 -0.92
N ASN A 331 -3.38 7.91 -0.75
CA ASN A 331 -2.46 7.12 0.08
C ASN A 331 -2.66 5.59 -0.06
N ILE A 332 -2.80 5.10 -1.29
CA ILE A 332 -2.92 3.67 -1.61
C ILE A 332 -1.61 2.95 -1.26
N ALA A 333 -1.68 1.72 -0.75
CA ALA A 333 -0.50 0.96 -0.35
C ALA A 333 -0.76 -0.55 -0.35
N GLY A 334 0.32 -1.34 -0.33
CA GLY A 334 0.26 -2.80 -0.52
C GLY A 334 0.84 -3.20 -1.88
N VAL A 335 0.28 -4.25 -2.46
CA VAL A 335 0.49 -4.64 -3.86
C VAL A 335 -0.47 -3.84 -4.73
N ILE A 336 0.05 -3.30 -5.82
CA ILE A 336 -0.67 -2.53 -6.83
C ILE A 336 -0.32 -3.14 -8.19
N ILE A 337 -1.33 -3.46 -8.99
CA ILE A 337 -1.19 -3.94 -10.36
C ILE A 337 -1.71 -2.83 -11.27
N VAL A 338 -0.93 -2.47 -12.30
CA VAL A 338 -1.36 -1.54 -13.34
C VAL A 338 -1.44 -2.27 -14.66
N ASP A 339 -2.63 -2.29 -15.24
CA ASP A 339 -2.89 -2.72 -16.60
C ASP A 339 -2.70 -1.50 -17.52
N PHE A 340 -1.78 -1.58 -18.47
CA PHE A 340 -1.48 -0.52 -19.44
C PHE A 340 -1.91 -1.00 -20.82
N ILE A 341 -2.46 -0.10 -21.63
CA ILE A 341 -2.91 -0.42 -22.99
C ILE A 341 -1.77 -1.07 -23.78
N ASP A 342 -2.06 -2.19 -24.46
CA ASP A 342 -1.08 -3.03 -25.16
C ASP A 342 -0.12 -2.26 -26.07
N MET A 343 1.16 -2.62 -26.02
CA MET A 343 2.24 -2.01 -26.80
C MET A 343 3.13 -3.08 -27.43
N ASP A 344 3.04 -3.29 -28.75
CA ASP A 344 3.88 -4.24 -29.50
C ASP A 344 5.39 -3.95 -29.34
N ALA A 345 5.73 -2.66 -29.27
CA ALA A 345 7.10 -2.21 -29.25
C ALA A 345 7.67 -2.21 -27.82
N ARG A 346 8.58 -3.15 -27.52
CA ARG A 346 9.33 -3.20 -26.24
C ARG A 346 10.04 -1.88 -25.88
N ARG A 347 10.41 -1.05 -26.87
CA ARG A 347 10.93 0.30 -26.65
C ARG A 347 9.92 1.20 -25.91
N ASP A 348 8.67 1.10 -26.28
CA ASP A 348 7.57 1.96 -25.82
C ASP A 348 7.16 1.52 -24.40
N GLN A 349 7.09 0.20 -24.17
CA GLN A 349 6.97 -0.40 -22.83
C GLN A 349 8.07 0.12 -21.87
N LEU A 350 9.34 0.11 -22.31
CA LEU A 350 10.46 0.62 -21.51
C LEU A 350 10.36 2.14 -21.26
N GLN A 351 9.87 2.91 -22.22
CA GLN A 351 9.66 4.36 -22.09
C GLN A 351 8.55 4.68 -21.06
N VAL A 352 7.45 3.92 -21.05
CA VAL A 352 6.41 4.01 -20.01
C VAL A 352 6.99 3.67 -18.64
N LEU A 353 7.76 2.58 -18.52
CA LEU A 353 8.41 2.19 -17.27
C LEU A 353 9.44 3.22 -16.77
N GLU A 354 10.18 3.89 -17.65
CA GLU A 354 11.09 4.98 -17.26
C GLU A 354 10.31 6.20 -16.74
N GLN A 355 9.28 6.65 -17.47
CA GLN A 355 8.43 7.77 -17.05
C GLN A 355 7.69 7.46 -15.74
N PHE A 356 7.22 6.22 -15.54
CA PHE A 356 6.58 5.79 -14.29
C PHE A 356 7.58 5.82 -13.13
N ASN A 357 8.77 5.22 -13.29
CA ASN A 357 9.86 5.31 -12.31
C ASN A 357 10.21 6.77 -11.98
N LYS A 358 10.26 7.66 -12.97
CA LYS A 358 10.55 9.09 -12.81
C LYS A 358 9.47 9.79 -11.98
N ALA A 359 8.19 9.52 -12.25
CA ALA A 359 7.07 10.08 -11.49
C ALA A 359 6.98 9.54 -10.04
N LEU A 360 7.33 8.27 -9.84
CA LEU A 360 7.34 7.59 -8.54
C LEU A 360 8.47 8.06 -7.60
N ARG A 361 9.60 8.58 -8.13
CA ARG A 361 10.75 9.07 -7.33
C ARG A 361 10.40 10.16 -6.31
N ALA A 362 9.35 10.93 -6.54
CA ALA A 362 8.89 11.98 -5.63
C ALA A 362 8.27 11.43 -4.33
N ASP A 363 7.78 10.19 -4.35
CA ASP A 363 6.96 9.64 -3.27
C ASP A 363 7.77 9.23 -2.03
N LYS A 364 7.34 9.76 -0.87
CA LYS A 364 7.88 9.48 0.47
C LYS A 364 7.77 7.99 0.83
N ALA A 365 6.74 7.29 0.34
CA ALA A 365 6.49 5.88 0.62
C ALA A 365 7.50 4.91 -0.04
N ARG A 366 8.34 5.41 -0.96
CA ARG A 366 9.30 4.62 -1.75
C ARG A 366 8.64 3.41 -2.45
N PRO A 367 7.65 3.66 -3.33
CA PRO A 367 7.11 2.62 -4.20
C PRO A 367 8.23 1.99 -5.07
N GLN A 368 8.13 0.69 -5.33
CA GLN A 368 9.10 -0.08 -6.11
C GLN A 368 8.35 -0.92 -7.14
N ILE A 369 8.67 -0.74 -8.42
CA ILE A 369 8.21 -1.64 -9.49
C ILE A 369 8.94 -2.97 -9.31
N ALA A 370 8.19 -4.07 -9.26
CA ALA A 370 8.73 -5.41 -9.12
C ALA A 370 9.08 -5.99 -10.49
N GLN A 371 8.09 -6.06 -11.39
CA GLN A 371 8.23 -6.59 -12.75
C GLN A 371 7.16 -6.05 -13.69
N LEU A 372 7.40 -6.24 -15.00
CA LEU A 372 6.39 -6.26 -16.05
C LEU A 372 6.12 -7.74 -16.35
N THR A 373 4.87 -8.19 -16.31
CA THR A 373 4.52 -9.60 -16.57
C THR A 373 4.45 -9.89 -18.08
N GLU A 374 4.40 -11.17 -18.43
CA GLU A 374 4.15 -11.63 -19.80
C GLU A 374 2.75 -11.25 -20.32
N LEU A 375 1.83 -10.87 -19.42
CA LEU A 375 0.48 -10.38 -19.70
C LEU A 375 0.40 -8.83 -19.77
N GLY A 376 1.52 -8.13 -19.89
CA GLY A 376 1.56 -6.66 -19.98
C GLY A 376 1.36 -5.90 -18.66
N LEU A 377 0.93 -6.58 -17.59
CA LEU A 377 0.67 -5.98 -16.28
C LEU A 377 1.95 -5.52 -15.59
N VAL A 378 1.95 -4.32 -15.01
CA VAL A 378 3.05 -3.78 -14.20
C VAL A 378 2.77 -3.95 -12.71
N GLU A 379 3.63 -4.72 -12.03
CA GLU A 379 3.54 -4.94 -10.60
C GLU A 379 4.31 -3.88 -9.80
N LEU A 380 3.66 -3.30 -8.79
CA LEU A 380 4.19 -2.26 -7.93
C LEU A 380 3.95 -2.60 -6.45
N THR A 381 4.94 -2.39 -5.59
CA THR A 381 4.78 -2.45 -4.13
C THR A 381 4.95 -1.06 -3.52
N ARG A 382 4.01 -0.62 -2.66
CA ARG A 382 4.06 0.69 -1.98
C ARG A 382 3.87 0.57 -0.48
N LYS A 383 4.77 1.16 0.32
CA LYS A 383 4.78 1.02 1.78
C LYS A 383 3.75 1.93 2.45
N ARG A 384 2.77 1.34 3.14
CA ARG A 384 1.73 2.06 3.90
C ARG A 384 2.33 2.99 4.96
N GLN A 385 2.08 4.30 4.83
CA GLN A 385 2.57 5.36 5.72
C GLN A 385 1.59 5.71 6.85
N GLY A 386 0.28 5.55 6.64
CA GLY A 386 -0.78 5.91 7.59
C GLY A 386 -2.13 5.34 7.15
N GLN A 387 -3.21 6.07 7.45
CA GLN A 387 -4.55 5.79 6.90
C GLN A 387 -4.68 6.23 5.43
N ASN A 388 -5.62 5.62 4.70
CA ASN A 388 -5.93 5.91 3.30
C ASN A 388 -7.19 6.77 3.17
N ILE A 389 -7.41 7.39 2.00
CA ILE A 389 -8.52 8.36 1.81
C ILE A 389 -9.92 7.79 2.11
N TYR A 390 -10.16 6.49 1.91
CA TYR A 390 -11.43 5.83 2.25
C TYR A 390 -11.58 5.54 3.74
N GLU A 391 -10.48 5.38 4.49
CA GLU A 391 -10.52 5.23 5.95
C GLU A 391 -10.68 6.61 6.64
N LEU A 392 -10.22 7.69 5.99
CA LEU A 392 -10.28 9.06 6.51
C LEU A 392 -11.62 9.77 6.25
N PHE A 393 -12.21 9.57 5.07
CA PHE A 393 -13.43 10.29 4.64
C PHE A 393 -14.57 9.37 4.18
N GLY A 394 -14.39 8.06 4.28
CA GLY A 394 -15.39 7.06 3.91
C GLY A 394 -15.95 6.31 5.13
N ARG A 395 -17.24 5.98 5.09
CA ARG A 395 -17.85 4.92 5.91
C ARG A 395 -18.35 3.82 4.96
N PRO A 396 -18.25 2.52 5.31
CA PRO A 396 -18.80 1.45 4.47
C PRO A 396 -20.31 1.64 4.28
N CYS A 397 -20.80 1.53 3.05
CA CYS A 397 -22.21 1.73 2.76
C CYS A 397 -23.05 0.56 3.32
N PRO A 398 -24.03 0.82 4.21
CA PRO A 398 -24.82 -0.24 4.84
C PRO A 398 -25.72 -0.96 3.82
N THR A 399 -26.22 -0.26 2.80
CA THR A 399 -27.14 -0.80 1.78
C THR A 399 -26.51 -1.86 0.89
N CYS A 400 -25.19 -1.82 0.68
CA CYS A 400 -24.46 -2.78 -0.15
C CYS A 400 -23.31 -3.48 0.59
N GLY A 401 -23.41 -3.60 1.92
CA GLY A 401 -22.46 -4.36 2.74
C GLY A 401 -21.00 -3.87 2.69
N GLY A 402 -20.78 -2.61 2.33
CA GLY A 402 -19.43 -2.04 2.16
C GLY A 402 -18.82 -2.12 0.75
N LEU A 403 -19.53 -2.65 -0.26
CA LEU A 403 -19.08 -2.60 -1.67
C LEU A 403 -18.88 -1.15 -2.16
N GLY A 404 -19.64 -0.21 -1.61
CA GLY A 404 -19.47 1.24 -1.82
C GLY A 404 -19.15 1.96 -0.51
N HIS A 405 -18.67 3.20 -0.62
CA HIS A 405 -18.35 4.06 0.51
C HIS A 405 -19.27 5.30 0.54
N LEU A 406 -19.82 5.62 1.70
CA LEU A 406 -20.48 6.90 1.98
C LEU A 406 -19.42 7.94 2.31
N VAL A 407 -19.47 9.08 1.61
CA VAL A 407 -18.52 10.19 1.75
C VAL A 407 -18.94 11.12 2.88
N HIS A 408 -18.02 11.46 3.78
CA HIS A 408 -18.17 12.50 4.80
C HIS A 408 -17.05 13.55 4.61
N LEU A 409 -17.36 14.74 4.09
CA LEU A 409 -16.34 15.78 3.91
C LEU A 409 -16.12 16.62 5.18
N PRO A 410 -14.95 17.27 5.31
CA PRO A 410 -14.70 18.23 6.39
C PRO A 410 -15.58 19.48 6.24
N GLY A 411 -16.22 19.89 7.32
CA GLY A 411 -17.08 21.09 7.35
C GLY A 411 -18.50 20.86 6.83
N GLU A 412 -18.79 19.71 6.20
CA GLU A 412 -20.17 19.24 6.09
C GLU A 412 -20.62 18.79 7.49
N SER A 413 -21.62 19.46 8.09
CA SER A 413 -22.26 18.95 9.30
C SER A 413 -22.82 17.56 9.03
N GLU A 414 -22.79 16.66 10.01
CA GLU A 414 -23.62 15.45 9.95
C GLU A 414 -25.10 15.87 9.88
N ARG A 415 -25.62 15.97 8.64
CA ARG A 415 -27.02 15.68 8.38
C ARG A 415 -27.18 14.25 8.82
N ALA A 416 -27.70 14.06 10.04
CA ALA A 416 -28.03 12.74 10.56
C ALA A 416 -28.77 12.00 9.45
N LEU A 417 -28.16 10.91 8.97
CA LEU A 417 -28.83 10.02 8.02
C LEU A 417 -30.13 9.63 8.69
N ALA A 418 -31.25 10.12 8.16
CA ALA A 418 -32.53 10.04 8.83
C ALA A 418 -32.72 8.59 9.28
N GLU A 419 -32.86 8.39 10.60
CA GLU A 419 -32.89 7.06 11.21
C GLU A 419 -33.86 6.20 10.38
N PRO A 420 -33.44 5.01 9.92
CA PRO A 420 -34.17 4.26 8.91
C PRO A 420 -35.59 4.08 9.41
N ILE A 421 -36.53 4.81 8.79
CA ILE A 421 -37.86 5.03 9.36
C ILE A 421 -38.45 3.67 9.65
N GLU A 422 -38.60 3.33 10.93
CA GLU A 422 -39.22 2.08 11.33
C GLU A 422 -40.54 1.99 10.58
N VAL A 423 -40.67 0.96 9.74
CA VAL A 423 -41.88 0.72 8.96
C VAL A 423 -42.94 0.25 9.94
N ARG A 424 -43.51 1.22 10.67
CA ARG A 424 -44.57 1.02 11.63
C ARG A 424 -45.72 0.36 10.89
N GLU A 425 -45.93 -0.91 11.20
CA GLU A 425 -47.01 -1.70 10.64
C GLU A 425 -48.30 -0.89 10.66
N ALA A 426 -48.99 -0.86 9.52
CA ALA A 426 -50.13 0.01 9.31
C ALA A 426 -51.23 -0.31 10.33
N ARG A 427 -51.30 0.48 11.40
CA ARG A 427 -52.28 0.34 12.48
C ARG A 427 -53.68 0.32 11.85
N HIS A 428 -54.37 -0.80 12.00
CA HIS A 428 -55.72 -0.97 11.47
C HIS A 428 -56.63 0.16 11.94
N ILE A 429 -57.07 1.00 11.01
CA ILE A 429 -58.11 2.00 11.23
C ILE A 429 -59.45 1.28 11.00
N PRO A 430 -60.31 1.10 12.02
CA PRO A 430 -61.63 0.49 11.81
C PRO A 430 -62.51 1.44 10.96
N ALA A 431 -63.20 0.87 9.97
CA ALA A 431 -63.98 1.65 9.01
C ALA A 431 -65.18 2.36 9.66
N PRO A 432 -65.48 3.63 9.28
CA PRO A 432 -66.60 4.38 9.85
C PRO A 432 -67.94 3.97 9.23
N THR A 433 -68.77 3.24 9.98
CA THR A 433 -70.08 2.76 9.53
C THR A 433 -71.16 3.85 9.53
N ARG A 434 -71.24 4.68 8.48
CA ARG A 434 -72.48 5.43 8.16
C ARG A 434 -72.54 5.96 6.72
N ALA A 435 -73.72 5.86 6.10
CA ALA A 435 -74.02 6.42 4.78
C ALA A 435 -75.26 7.33 4.83
N PRO A 436 -75.17 8.55 4.25
CA PRO A 436 -76.30 9.30 3.69
C PRO A 436 -76.16 9.33 2.15
N GLN A 437 -77.09 8.72 1.41
CA GLN A 437 -78.34 9.31 0.90
C GLN A 437 -78.13 10.34 -0.22
N ILE A 438 -78.73 10.04 -1.38
CA ILE A 438 -78.68 10.82 -2.63
C ILE A 438 -79.86 11.80 -2.66
N ILE A 439 -79.61 13.02 -3.12
CA ILE A 439 -80.65 14.01 -3.46
C ILE A 439 -80.48 14.37 -4.94
N ALA A 440 -81.56 14.30 -5.72
CA ALA A 440 -81.56 14.65 -7.14
C ALA A 440 -81.79 16.16 -7.36
N PRO A 441 -81.25 16.76 -8.43
CA PRO A 441 -81.51 18.15 -8.77
C PRO A 441 -82.89 18.34 -9.42
N PRO A 442 -83.55 19.50 -9.24
CA PRO A 442 -84.68 19.92 -10.06
C PRO A 442 -84.22 20.71 -11.30
N ASP A 443 -84.90 20.53 -12.42
CA ASP A 443 -84.84 21.45 -13.56
C ASP A 443 -85.49 22.80 -13.22
N THR A 444 -85.11 23.90 -13.92
CA THR A 444 -86.03 24.77 -14.71
C THR A 444 -85.34 26.07 -15.21
N PHE A 445 -85.54 26.37 -16.51
CA PHE A 445 -85.57 27.70 -17.20
C PHE A 445 -84.48 28.75 -16.86
N THR A 446 -83.58 29.13 -17.77
CA THR A 446 -83.75 30.02 -18.96
C THR A 446 -84.39 31.39 -18.66
N ALA A 447 -83.95 32.50 -19.26
CA ALA A 447 -82.71 32.85 -19.98
C ALA A 447 -82.67 34.38 -20.16
N ASP A 448 -81.49 34.97 -20.42
CA ASP A 448 -81.34 36.23 -21.15
C ASP A 448 -79.91 36.32 -21.74
N GLU A 449 -79.74 37.10 -22.81
CA GLU A 449 -78.61 37.04 -23.74
C GLU A 449 -77.39 37.89 -23.32
N TYR A 450 -76.18 37.48 -23.69
CA TYR A 450 -75.18 38.27 -24.44
C TYR A 450 -74.00 37.37 -24.90
N ASP A 451 -73.21 37.83 -25.87
CA ASP A 451 -72.44 36.99 -26.81
C ASP A 451 -71.14 36.28 -26.32
N HIS A 452 -70.69 35.35 -27.18
CA HIS A 452 -69.36 34.69 -27.27
C HIS A 452 -68.14 35.62 -27.01
N ASP A 453 -66.93 35.13 -26.66
CA ASP A 453 -66.36 33.77 -26.80
C ASP A 453 -65.31 33.47 -25.68
N PRO A 454 -65.37 32.32 -24.98
CA PRO A 454 -64.33 31.89 -24.04
C PRO A 454 -63.76 30.48 -24.31
N SER A 455 -62.42 30.33 -24.40
CA SER A 455 -61.75 29.04 -24.17
C SER A 455 -60.23 29.13 -23.89
N PRO A 456 -59.80 29.05 -22.62
CA PRO A 456 -58.59 28.31 -22.23
C PRO A 456 -58.91 26.81 -22.05
N ASP A 457 -57.92 25.91 -22.01
CA ASP A 457 -57.65 25.12 -20.79
C ASP A 457 -56.45 24.15 -20.88
N LEU A 458 -56.10 23.61 -19.71
CA LEU A 458 -55.22 22.47 -19.41
C LEU A 458 -56.02 21.14 -19.56
N GLN A 459 -55.52 19.89 -19.51
CA GLN A 459 -54.21 19.27 -19.30
C GLN A 459 -54.27 17.78 -19.79
N GLU A 460 -53.23 16.98 -19.54
CA GLU A 460 -53.14 15.49 -19.65
C GLU A 460 -53.25 14.82 -21.05
N LEU A 461 -52.26 13.98 -21.41
CA LEU A 461 -52.40 12.50 -21.39
C LEU A 461 -51.16 11.73 -21.92
N ASP A 462 -50.96 10.56 -21.32
CA ASP A 462 -50.29 9.32 -21.77
C ASP A 462 -48.86 9.22 -22.34
N LEU A 463 -48.18 8.19 -21.83
CA LEU A 463 -46.89 7.66 -22.27
C LEU A 463 -47.08 6.56 -23.33
N THR A 464 -46.46 6.66 -24.52
CA THR A 464 -46.29 5.47 -25.39
C THR A 464 -45.18 5.55 -26.45
N ASN A 465 -44.62 6.71 -26.77
CA ASN A 465 -43.76 6.88 -27.96
C ASN A 465 -42.38 7.51 -27.66
N HIS A 466 -41.52 6.79 -26.92
CA HIS A 466 -40.08 7.12 -26.84
C HIS A 466 -39.25 6.10 -27.64
N PRO A 467 -38.49 6.50 -28.68
CA PRO A 467 -37.89 5.58 -29.64
C PRO A 467 -36.57 4.98 -29.13
N SER A 468 -36.66 3.98 -28.25
CA SER A 468 -35.48 3.23 -27.77
C SER A 468 -35.76 1.76 -27.44
N TYR A 469 -36.56 1.06 -28.26
CA TYR A 469 -36.73 -0.40 -28.15
C TYR A 469 -37.19 -1.05 -29.47
N GLN A 470 -36.27 -1.71 -30.20
CA GLN A 470 -36.37 -3.09 -30.70
C GLN A 470 -35.29 -3.41 -31.75
N ASP A 471 -35.12 -4.70 -32.03
CA ASP A 471 -33.85 -5.30 -32.43
C ASP A 471 -33.97 -6.14 -33.72
N ARG A 472 -32.88 -6.14 -34.53
CA ARG A 472 -32.47 -7.18 -35.53
C ARG A 472 -33.31 -7.52 -36.78
N ASN A 473 -32.55 -7.86 -37.83
CA ASN A 473 -32.86 -8.68 -39.02
C ASN A 473 -33.82 -8.13 -40.10
N GLY A 474 -33.60 -8.51 -41.38
CA GLY A 474 -34.70 -8.54 -42.38
C GLY A 474 -34.44 -8.02 -43.82
N ALA A 475 -33.50 -8.63 -44.54
CA ALA A 475 -33.32 -8.65 -46.01
C ALA A 475 -34.34 -7.99 -47.01
N ASN A 476 -33.77 -7.36 -48.06
CA ASN A 476 -34.22 -7.34 -49.47
C ASN A 476 -35.65 -6.90 -49.88
N ASN A 477 -35.76 -5.71 -50.49
CA ASN A 477 -36.13 -5.51 -51.92
C ASN A 477 -36.01 -4.00 -52.29
N ARG A 478 -35.19 -3.53 -53.24
CA ARG A 478 -35.14 -3.70 -54.72
C ARG A 478 -36.20 -2.90 -55.52
N ARG A 479 -35.69 -2.03 -56.42
CA ARG A 479 -36.33 -1.31 -57.56
C ARG A 479 -36.97 0.06 -57.18
N ARG A 480 -36.96 1.13 -58.02
CA ARG A 480 -36.54 1.24 -59.45
C ARG A 480 -36.05 2.66 -59.85
N ARG A 481 -34.94 2.69 -60.62
CA ARG A 481 -34.33 3.77 -61.45
C ARG A 481 -35.14 5.05 -61.80
N ARG A 482 -34.43 6.19 -61.87
CA ARG A 482 -34.17 6.93 -63.15
C ARG A 482 -32.91 7.83 -63.09
N ARG A 483 -32.38 8.22 -64.26
CA ARG A 483 -31.19 9.08 -64.47
C ARG A 483 -31.62 10.51 -64.82
N VAL A 484 -30.83 11.51 -64.41
CA VAL A 484 -30.24 12.56 -65.28
C VAL A 484 -28.86 12.92 -64.67
N GLY A 485 -27.92 13.44 -65.46
CA GLY A 485 -26.68 14.06 -64.94
C GLY A 485 -25.90 14.78 -66.04
N LYS A 486 -25.07 15.77 -65.66
CA LYS A 486 -24.03 16.35 -66.52
C LYS A 486 -23.02 17.19 -65.73
N GLU A 487 -21.75 16.91 -65.96
CA GLU A 487 -20.58 17.79 -65.82
C GLU A 487 -20.44 18.66 -67.12
N PRO A 488 -19.47 19.62 -67.31
CA PRO A 488 -18.08 19.60 -66.81
C PRO A 488 -17.34 20.93 -66.47
N PHE A 489 -16.17 20.77 -65.83
CA PHE A 489 -14.88 21.52 -65.90
C PHE A 489 -14.77 23.04 -66.25
N GLY A 490 -13.89 23.72 -65.49
CA GLY A 490 -13.19 24.99 -65.79
C GLY A 490 -11.74 24.98 -65.23
N ARG A 491 -10.84 25.91 -65.62
CA ARG A 491 -9.37 25.75 -65.41
C ARG A 491 -8.58 27.08 -65.24
N SER A 492 -7.50 27.04 -64.43
CA SER A 492 -6.35 28.00 -64.37
C SER A 492 -6.62 29.42 -63.82
N PRO A 493 -5.59 30.26 -63.45
CA PRO A 493 -4.12 30.09 -63.53
C PRO A 493 -3.33 30.33 -62.19
N ARG A 494 -1.99 30.51 -62.26
CA ARG A 494 -1.05 30.95 -61.18
C ARG A 494 -0.82 32.49 -61.18
N PRO A 495 -0.06 33.11 -60.24
CA PRO A 495 1.43 33.05 -60.07
C PRO A 495 1.85 32.30 -58.78
N ASP A 496 3.08 31.81 -58.53
CA ASP A 496 4.49 32.23 -58.78
C ASP A 496 5.01 33.36 -57.86
N GLU A 497 5.82 32.98 -56.86
CA GLU A 497 6.94 33.73 -56.27
C GLU A 497 8.09 32.74 -55.96
N THR A 498 9.33 33.16 -56.18
CA THR A 498 10.58 32.39 -55.95
C THR A 498 11.73 33.37 -55.70
N GLU A 499 12.58 33.11 -54.69
CA GLU A 499 13.98 33.56 -54.53
C GLU A 499 14.41 33.27 -53.05
N ASP A 500 15.66 32.94 -52.70
CA ASP A 500 16.76 32.34 -53.47
C ASP A 500 17.85 31.79 -52.53
N THR A 501 18.91 31.18 -53.09
CA THR A 501 20.26 30.95 -52.53
C THR A 501 20.42 29.95 -51.36
N THR A 502 21.53 29.20 -51.22
CA THR A 502 22.74 28.99 -52.06
C THR A 502 23.16 27.52 -51.98
N ALA A 503 23.85 27.01 -53.00
CA ALA A 503 24.58 25.74 -52.98
C ALA A 503 26.06 25.94 -53.35
N ILE A 504 26.97 25.21 -52.67
CA ILE A 504 28.42 24.99 -52.85
C ILE A 504 28.87 24.27 -51.54
N ALA A 505 29.74 23.25 -51.47
CA ALA A 505 30.61 22.59 -52.46
C ALA A 505 30.50 21.04 -52.39
N ILE A 506 31.38 20.34 -53.11
CA ILE A 506 31.63 18.88 -53.06
C ILE A 506 33.11 18.68 -52.67
N GLU A 507 33.52 17.45 -52.32
CA GLU A 507 34.81 17.01 -51.73
C GLU A 507 34.84 17.15 -50.19
N GLU A 508 35.30 16.20 -49.36
CA GLU A 508 35.98 14.89 -49.57
C GLU A 508 35.26 13.73 -48.82
N PRO A 509 35.52 12.44 -49.12
CA PRO A 509 34.93 11.31 -48.40
C PRO A 509 35.52 11.11 -46.99
N ILE A 510 34.72 11.33 -45.94
CA ILE A 510 35.12 11.10 -44.55
C ILE A 510 35.36 9.60 -44.29
N ARG A 511 36.56 9.29 -43.79
CA ARG A 511 37.03 7.95 -43.43
C ARG A 511 36.31 7.45 -42.17
N VAL A 512 35.53 6.38 -42.28
CA VAL A 512 34.87 5.75 -41.13
C VAL A 512 35.91 5.04 -40.25
N GLU A 513 36.04 5.47 -39.00
CA GLU A 513 36.77 4.71 -37.97
C GLU A 513 35.86 3.60 -37.39
N PRO A 514 36.28 2.32 -37.39
CA PRO A 514 35.51 1.26 -36.78
C PRO A 514 35.65 1.27 -35.25
N ILE A 515 34.51 1.24 -34.55
CA ILE A 515 34.46 1.04 -33.10
C ILE A 515 35.08 -0.33 -32.77
N PRO A 516 36.02 -0.44 -31.81
CA PRO A 516 36.77 -1.67 -31.59
C PRO A 516 35.90 -2.78 -30.98
N THR A 517 35.84 -3.93 -31.66
CA THR A 517 35.37 -5.19 -31.08
C THR A 517 36.40 -5.76 -30.10
N PRO A 518 35.98 -6.28 -28.93
CA PRO A 518 36.90 -6.88 -27.96
C PRO A 518 37.45 -8.20 -28.50
N THR A 519 38.68 -8.18 -29.00
CA THR A 519 39.36 -9.39 -29.50
C THR A 519 39.92 -10.19 -28.31
N ILE A 520 39.48 -11.43 -28.17
CA ILE A 520 39.99 -12.38 -27.18
C ILE A 520 41.43 -12.76 -27.56
N THR A 521 42.42 -12.43 -26.72
CA THR A 521 43.80 -12.89 -26.90
C THR A 521 43.94 -14.36 -26.48
N PRO A 522 44.36 -15.27 -27.36
CA PRO A 522 44.52 -16.69 -27.02
C PRO A 522 45.81 -16.93 -26.23
N VAL A 523 45.75 -17.77 -25.21
CA VAL A 523 46.93 -18.35 -24.56
C VAL A 523 47.25 -19.69 -25.24
N ARG A 524 48.54 -19.92 -25.50
CA ARG A 524 49.03 -21.04 -26.32
C ARG A 524 48.84 -22.41 -25.65
N GLU A 525 48.58 -23.39 -26.51
CA GLU A 525 48.89 -24.81 -26.34
C GLU A 525 50.42 -25.04 -26.11
N ASN A 526 50.98 -26.22 -25.85
CA ASN A 526 50.60 -27.57 -26.29
C ASN A 526 51.40 -28.65 -25.51
N ARG A 527 51.10 -29.94 -25.75
CA ARG A 527 51.75 -31.19 -25.28
C ARG A 527 51.40 -31.63 -23.85
N SER A 528 51.11 -32.91 -23.58
CA SER A 528 50.97 -34.08 -24.50
C SER A 528 50.24 -35.27 -23.86
N ASP A 529 49.57 -36.06 -24.69
CA ASP A 529 49.26 -37.50 -24.57
C ASP A 529 49.59 -38.24 -23.25
N ARG A 530 48.57 -38.72 -22.52
CA ARG A 530 48.20 -40.17 -22.48
C ARG A 530 47.07 -40.54 -21.50
N SER A 531 46.25 -41.49 -21.95
CA SER A 531 45.48 -42.52 -21.22
C SER A 531 45.06 -42.28 -19.75
N ASP A 532 43.74 -42.20 -19.55
CA ASP A 532 42.95 -43.18 -18.77
C ASP A 532 43.63 -43.88 -17.57
N ARG A 533 43.18 -43.54 -16.35
CA ARG A 533 42.65 -44.49 -15.33
C ARG A 533 42.31 -43.84 -13.97
N GLY A 534 41.23 -44.31 -13.36
CA GLY A 534 41.13 -44.52 -11.90
C GLY A 534 40.55 -43.38 -11.06
N GLU A 535 39.28 -43.51 -10.67
CA GLU A 535 38.63 -42.67 -9.65
C GLU A 535 38.92 -43.14 -8.21
N ARG A 536 38.99 -42.18 -7.27
CA ARG A 536 38.59 -42.20 -5.83
C ARG A 536 39.45 -41.23 -4.99
N PRO A 537 39.01 -40.79 -3.81
CA PRO A 537 37.63 -40.48 -3.39
C PRO A 537 37.52 -39.08 -2.75
N ASP A 538 36.43 -38.34 -2.98
CA ASP A 538 36.23 -37.04 -2.31
C ASP A 538 35.52 -37.17 -0.95
N ARG A 539 35.74 -36.22 -0.05
CA ARG A 539 35.37 -36.26 1.36
C ARG A 539 34.04 -35.60 1.66
N GLN A 540 33.26 -36.27 2.51
CA GLN A 540 31.99 -35.78 3.02
C GLN A 540 32.12 -34.41 3.71
N ARG A 541 31.17 -33.51 3.42
CA ARG A 541 30.80 -32.40 4.30
C ARG A 541 29.33 -32.55 4.69
N THR A 542 29.06 -32.55 5.99
CA THR A 542 27.76 -32.90 6.56
C THR A 542 26.78 -31.74 6.52
N SER A 543 25.59 -31.98 5.95
CA SER A 543 24.42 -31.12 6.09
C SER A 543 23.41 -31.78 7.02
N ASN A 544 23.17 -31.21 8.21
CA ASN A 544 22.17 -31.72 9.16
C ASN A 544 20.74 -31.49 8.64
N ARG A 545 20.27 -32.37 7.76
CA ARG A 545 18.87 -32.48 7.37
C ARG A 545 18.11 -33.08 8.55
N ARG A 546 17.31 -32.28 9.26
CA ARG A 546 16.34 -32.82 10.23
C ARG A 546 15.37 -33.74 9.49
N GLU A 547 15.33 -34.99 9.89
CA GLU A 547 14.31 -35.93 9.45
C GLU A 547 12.96 -35.47 10.00
N ARG A 548 11.90 -35.59 9.19
CA ARG A 548 10.53 -35.47 9.69
C ARG A 548 10.13 -36.81 10.30
N PRO A 549 9.39 -36.84 11.42
CA PRO A 549 8.74 -38.07 11.85
C PRO A 549 7.80 -38.57 10.73
N PRO A 550 7.55 -39.88 10.63
CA PRO A 550 6.59 -40.42 9.68
C PRO A 550 5.19 -39.84 9.96
N ALA A 551 4.44 -39.55 8.90
CA ALA A 551 3.06 -39.12 9.03
C ALA A 551 2.19 -40.32 9.40
N GLU A 552 1.35 -40.17 10.43
CA GLU A 552 0.31 -41.16 10.75
C GLU A 552 -0.70 -41.24 9.59
N PRO A 553 -1.23 -42.44 9.25
CA PRO A 553 -2.22 -42.59 8.21
C PRO A 553 -3.53 -41.88 8.60
N PRO A 554 -4.26 -41.27 7.65
CA PRO A 554 -5.44 -40.48 7.95
C PRO A 554 -6.55 -41.33 8.59
N GLN A 555 -7.21 -40.77 9.60
CA GLN A 555 -8.34 -41.43 10.28
C GLN A 555 -9.55 -41.40 9.37
N VAL A 556 -10.04 -42.57 8.94
CA VAL A 556 -11.28 -42.67 8.16
C VAL A 556 -12.45 -42.86 9.13
N ILE A 557 -13.46 -41.98 9.07
CA ILE A 557 -14.69 -42.06 9.86
C ILE A 557 -15.86 -42.28 8.91
N ALA A 558 -16.60 -43.38 9.10
CA ALA A 558 -17.85 -43.65 8.40
C ALA A 558 -19.02 -43.00 9.14
N ILE A 559 -19.92 -42.33 8.42
CA ILE A 559 -21.10 -41.65 8.98
C ILE A 559 -22.33 -42.06 8.18
N GLU A 560 -23.34 -42.63 8.84
CA GLU A 560 -24.59 -43.01 8.17
C GLU A 560 -25.48 -41.79 7.97
N MET A 561 -25.92 -41.55 6.74
CA MET A 561 -26.90 -40.50 6.39
C MET A 561 -27.78 -40.96 5.24
N THR A 562 -29.09 -40.72 5.34
CA THR A 562 -30.00 -40.87 4.18
C THR A 562 -29.69 -39.81 3.11
N PRO A 563 -30.08 -40.03 1.84
CA PRO A 563 -29.87 -39.03 0.77
C PRO A 563 -30.52 -37.67 1.07
N GLU A 564 -31.70 -37.67 1.70
CA GLU A 564 -32.41 -36.45 2.09
C GLU A 564 -31.64 -35.64 3.14
N GLU A 565 -30.99 -36.32 4.11
CA GLU A 565 -30.11 -35.67 5.09
C GLU A 565 -28.83 -35.14 4.44
N GLN A 566 -28.28 -35.83 3.44
CA GLN A 566 -27.08 -35.38 2.71
C GLN A 566 -27.35 -34.07 1.96
N ASP A 567 -28.47 -33.98 1.23
CA ASP A 567 -28.89 -32.75 0.54
C ASP A 567 -29.12 -31.60 1.54
N VAL A 568 -29.80 -31.86 2.67
CA VAL A 568 -30.05 -30.85 3.71
C VAL A 568 -28.75 -30.33 4.33
N TYR A 569 -27.78 -31.21 4.64
CA TYR A 569 -26.49 -30.79 5.18
C TYR A 569 -25.63 -30.03 4.15
N ALA A 570 -25.69 -30.42 2.87
CA ALA A 570 -25.03 -29.72 1.77
C ALA A 570 -25.58 -28.30 1.59
N VAL A 571 -26.92 -28.13 1.60
CA VAL A 571 -27.58 -26.82 1.50
C VAL A 571 -27.28 -25.92 2.70
N MET A 572 -27.14 -26.49 3.91
CA MET A 572 -26.76 -25.72 5.11
C MET A 572 -25.24 -25.49 5.24
N GLY A 573 -24.40 -26.14 4.42
CA GLY A 573 -22.94 -26.07 4.53
C GLY A 573 -22.36 -26.69 5.81
N VAL A 574 -23.07 -27.63 6.44
CA VAL A 574 -22.69 -28.25 7.72
C VAL A 574 -21.94 -29.56 7.48
N SER A 575 -20.84 -29.78 8.20
CA SER A 575 -20.08 -31.03 8.09
C SER A 575 -20.83 -32.20 8.73
N PRO A 576 -20.92 -33.37 8.06
CA PRO A 576 -21.47 -34.61 8.63
C PRO A 576 -20.85 -35.05 9.97
N LEU A 577 -19.64 -34.59 10.31
CA LEU A 577 -18.99 -34.87 11.61
C LEU A 577 -19.86 -34.52 12.82
N VAL A 578 -20.83 -33.60 12.69
CA VAL A 578 -21.79 -33.25 13.76
C VAL A 578 -22.66 -34.45 14.18
N LEU A 579 -22.87 -35.43 13.29
CA LEU A 579 -23.58 -36.68 13.59
C LEU A 579 -22.66 -37.78 14.17
N SER A 580 -21.33 -37.61 14.14
CA SER A 580 -20.39 -38.58 14.69
C SER A 580 -20.19 -38.41 16.19
N THR A 581 -20.14 -39.52 16.92
CA THR A 581 -19.87 -39.55 18.37
C THR A 581 -18.41 -39.82 18.72
N GLU A 582 -17.53 -39.94 17.72
CA GLU A 582 -16.09 -40.18 17.89
C GLU A 582 -15.30 -38.88 18.08
N THR A 583 -14.25 -38.94 18.90
CA THR A 583 -13.38 -37.77 19.16
C THR A 583 -12.28 -37.67 18.10
N VAL A 584 -12.48 -36.78 17.12
CA VAL A 584 -11.48 -36.44 16.10
C VAL A 584 -10.22 -35.85 16.75
N LYS A 585 -9.05 -36.43 16.47
CA LYS A 585 -7.75 -35.93 16.99
C LYS A 585 -7.21 -34.73 16.22
N ASP A 586 -7.26 -34.78 14.88
CA ASP A 586 -6.71 -33.75 14.00
C ASP A 586 -7.62 -33.54 12.78
N PRO A 587 -8.41 -32.45 12.71
CA PRO A 587 -9.45 -32.27 11.68
C PRO A 587 -8.92 -32.02 10.26
N LYS A 588 -7.60 -32.03 10.07
CA LYS A 588 -6.93 -31.89 8.76
C LYS A 588 -6.43 -33.21 8.17
N SER A 589 -6.48 -34.30 8.94
CA SER A 589 -6.07 -35.65 8.54
C SER A 589 -7.17 -36.69 8.78
N THR A 590 -8.43 -36.24 8.89
CA THR A 590 -9.61 -37.09 8.93
C THR A 590 -10.27 -37.13 7.56
N VAL A 591 -10.57 -38.33 7.06
CA VAL A 591 -11.37 -38.55 5.85
C VAL A 591 -12.76 -39.00 6.29
N ILE A 592 -13.80 -38.34 5.82
CA ILE A 592 -15.19 -38.66 6.14
C ILE A 592 -15.76 -39.44 4.96
N THR A 593 -16.29 -40.63 5.23
CA THR A 593 -17.03 -41.44 4.25
C THR A 593 -18.49 -41.47 4.66
N VAL A 594 -19.39 -40.97 3.82
CA VAL A 594 -20.83 -41.08 4.09
C VAL A 594 -21.36 -42.39 3.51
N THR A 595 -22.10 -43.15 4.31
CA THR A 595 -22.68 -44.46 3.95
C THR A 595 -24.20 -44.44 4.15
N LEU A 596 -24.93 -45.35 3.50
CA LEU A 596 -26.37 -45.47 3.77
C LEU A 596 -26.62 -46.19 5.11
N PRO A 597 -27.71 -45.87 5.83
CA PRO A 597 -28.02 -46.51 7.10
C PRO A 597 -28.10 -48.04 7.01
N GLY A 598 -27.27 -48.73 7.79
CA GLY A 598 -27.15 -50.19 7.80
C GLY A 598 -25.98 -50.77 6.99
N GLU A 599 -25.28 -49.99 6.17
CA GLU A 599 -24.12 -50.48 5.39
C GLU A 599 -22.80 -50.52 6.19
N SER A 600 -22.75 -49.86 7.36
CA SER A 600 -21.50 -49.69 8.15
C SER A 600 -20.87 -50.96 8.70
N GLY A 601 -21.53 -52.12 8.56
CA GLY A 601 -20.97 -53.42 8.94
C GLY A 601 -19.72 -53.84 8.16
N ALA A 602 -19.50 -53.27 6.97
CA ALA A 602 -18.40 -53.67 6.08
C ALA A 602 -17.06 -52.95 6.34
N VAL A 603 -17.06 -51.79 7.01
CA VAL A 603 -15.86 -50.94 7.15
C VAL A 603 -15.33 -50.96 8.58
N ARG A 604 -14.65 -52.06 8.95
CA ARG A 604 -13.84 -52.14 10.17
C ARG A 604 -12.42 -52.65 9.86
N ASN A 605 -11.45 -51.76 10.06
CA ASN A 605 -10.00 -52.02 10.06
C ASN A 605 -9.44 -52.73 8.81
N GLY A 606 -9.33 -51.99 7.70
CA GLY A 606 -8.51 -52.36 6.54
C GLY A 606 -7.62 -51.20 6.09
N SER A 607 -6.29 -51.35 6.21
CA SER A 607 -5.32 -50.41 5.64
C SER A 607 -5.19 -50.65 4.13
N VAL A 608 -5.77 -49.77 3.32
CA VAL A 608 -5.84 -49.93 1.85
C VAL A 608 -4.51 -49.56 1.19
N ALA A 609 -3.99 -50.47 0.35
CA ALA A 609 -2.76 -50.28 -0.41
C ALA A 609 -2.97 -49.43 -1.69
N ALA A 610 -1.90 -48.80 -2.17
CA ALA A 610 -1.96 -47.89 -3.32
C ALA A 610 -1.89 -48.60 -4.69
N SER A 611 -2.75 -48.20 -5.62
CA SER A 611 -2.71 -48.45 -7.08
C SER A 611 -3.82 -47.62 -7.76
N PRO A 612 -3.81 -47.41 -9.09
CA PRO A 612 -2.86 -46.58 -9.83
C PRO A 612 -3.56 -45.37 -10.51
N ALA A 613 -2.84 -44.61 -11.34
CA ALA A 613 -3.37 -43.43 -12.03
C ALA A 613 -4.44 -43.77 -13.11
N PRO A 614 -5.39 -42.85 -13.39
CA PRO A 614 -6.43 -43.05 -14.42
C PRO A 614 -5.88 -42.90 -15.84
N ALA A 615 -6.53 -43.55 -16.80
CA ALA A 615 -6.24 -43.43 -18.23
C ALA A 615 -6.99 -42.25 -18.88
N GLU A 616 -6.39 -41.68 -19.93
CA GLU A 616 -6.96 -40.57 -20.71
C GLU A 616 -7.94 -41.05 -21.79
N ILE A 617 -8.74 -40.11 -22.33
CA ILE A 617 -9.76 -40.38 -23.35
C ILE A 617 -9.22 -39.97 -24.73
N GLU A 618 -9.20 -40.90 -25.68
CA GLU A 618 -8.73 -40.65 -27.05
C GLU A 618 -9.68 -39.78 -27.88
N GLN A 619 -9.11 -38.84 -28.66
CA GLN A 619 -9.59 -38.53 -30.01
C GLN A 619 -8.39 -38.41 -30.98
N PRO A 620 -8.56 -38.73 -32.28
CA PRO A 620 -7.45 -39.29 -33.06
C PRO A 620 -6.86 -38.35 -34.13
N ILE A 621 -5.52 -38.34 -34.28
CA ILE A 621 -4.83 -37.83 -35.48
C ILE A 621 -3.67 -38.78 -35.87
N GLU A 622 -3.75 -39.21 -37.14
CA GLU A 622 -2.73 -39.70 -38.10
C GLU A 622 -1.40 -40.36 -37.64
N THR A 623 -1.16 -41.54 -38.21
CA THR A 623 0.07 -42.34 -38.11
C THR A 623 1.14 -41.97 -39.15
N VAL A 624 2.42 -41.96 -38.77
CA VAL A 624 3.56 -42.22 -39.67
C VAL A 624 4.57 -43.14 -38.95
N GLU A 625 5.22 -44.03 -39.69
CA GLU A 625 6.02 -45.16 -39.20
C GLU A 625 7.51 -44.82 -38.99
N ALA A 626 8.20 -45.50 -38.06
CA ALA A 626 9.60 -45.93 -38.24
C ALA A 626 10.07 -47.02 -37.23
N GLU A 627 10.79 -48.02 -37.75
CA GLU A 627 11.51 -49.13 -37.10
C GLU A 627 12.87 -48.70 -36.45
N SER A 628 13.64 -49.48 -35.67
CA SER A 628 13.41 -50.67 -34.80
C SER A 628 14.68 -51.04 -33.98
N ALA A 629 14.51 -51.81 -32.88
CA ALA A 629 15.47 -52.78 -32.28
C ALA A 629 16.85 -52.28 -31.70
N PRO A 630 17.67 -53.15 -31.04
CA PRO A 630 17.39 -53.98 -29.85
C PRO A 630 18.47 -53.85 -28.71
N PRO A 631 18.29 -54.48 -27.52
CA PRO A 631 19.12 -54.26 -26.32
C PRO A 631 20.12 -55.39 -25.94
N ARG A 632 20.96 -55.15 -24.91
CA ARG A 632 21.72 -56.12 -24.07
C ARG A 632 21.79 -55.57 -22.63
N GLU A 633 21.26 -56.24 -21.61
CA GLU A 633 21.75 -57.43 -20.87
C GLU A 633 22.79 -57.12 -19.77
N ALA A 634 22.68 -57.84 -18.64
CA ALA A 634 23.45 -57.64 -17.41
C ALA A 634 23.94 -58.99 -16.85
N ILE A 635 24.97 -58.99 -15.99
CA ILE A 635 25.52 -60.17 -15.32
C ILE A 635 25.77 -59.85 -13.83
N GLU A 636 25.51 -60.83 -12.97
CA GLU A 636 25.59 -60.76 -11.51
C GLU A 636 27.02 -60.94 -10.94
N THR A 637 27.21 -60.59 -9.66
CA THR A 637 27.77 -61.53 -8.67
C THR A 637 27.55 -61.06 -7.22
N GLN A 638 27.41 -62.01 -6.29
CA GLN A 638 27.34 -61.85 -4.83
C GLN A 638 28.49 -62.71 -4.19
N PRO A 639 28.51 -63.12 -2.90
CA PRO A 639 27.76 -62.73 -1.68
C PRO A 639 28.67 -62.57 -0.42
N GLU A 640 28.08 -62.74 0.79
CA GLU A 640 28.70 -63.17 2.08
C GLU A 640 29.46 -62.15 2.96
N ALA A 641 29.40 -62.20 4.31
CA ALA A 641 28.50 -62.93 5.23
C ALA A 641 28.53 -62.37 6.69
N GLN A 642 27.44 -62.64 7.46
CA GLN A 642 27.35 -62.94 8.92
C GLN A 642 27.94 -61.93 9.97
N ALA A 643 27.15 -61.39 10.92
CA ALA A 643 26.64 -61.96 12.20
C ALA A 643 27.64 -61.77 13.39
N SER A 644 27.28 -61.62 14.68
CA SER A 644 25.97 -61.53 15.38
C SER A 644 26.09 -60.89 16.80
N GLU A 645 24.95 -60.43 17.33
CA GLU A 645 24.52 -60.48 18.76
C GLU A 645 25.16 -59.67 19.93
N SER A 646 24.29 -59.46 20.93
CA SER A 646 24.50 -59.16 22.38
C SER A 646 24.63 -57.70 22.89
N GLU A 647 23.75 -57.40 23.85
CA GLU A 647 23.71 -56.27 24.80
C GLU A 647 24.26 -56.77 26.19
N PRO A 648 24.13 -56.10 27.37
CA PRO A 648 23.59 -54.77 27.71
C PRO A 648 24.41 -53.97 28.78
N GLU A 649 23.78 -52.90 29.30
CA GLU A 649 23.85 -52.35 30.68
C GLU A 649 25.08 -51.58 31.28
N GLU A 650 24.81 -50.30 31.56
CA GLU A 650 24.96 -49.53 32.82
C GLU A 650 26.31 -49.02 33.44
N GLU A 651 26.14 -47.83 34.04
CA GLU A 651 26.76 -47.25 35.26
C GLU A 651 28.29 -47.04 35.40
N SER A 652 28.68 -45.75 35.23
CA SER A 652 29.20 -44.90 36.33
C SER A 652 30.70 -44.53 36.46
N THR A 653 30.91 -43.39 37.15
CA THR A 653 32.12 -42.90 37.87
C THR A 653 33.33 -42.22 37.17
N LEU A 654 33.49 -40.94 37.52
CA LEU A 654 34.70 -40.31 38.11
C LEU A 654 36.05 -40.21 37.35
N THR A 655 36.29 -38.97 36.89
CA THR A 655 37.48 -38.12 37.19
C THR A 655 38.76 -38.12 36.32
N HIS A 656 39.27 -36.88 36.18
CA HIS A 656 40.64 -36.42 36.48
C HIS A 656 41.68 -36.17 35.35
N ARG A 657 42.44 -35.07 35.55
CA ARG A 657 43.76 -34.69 34.96
C ARG A 657 43.73 -34.10 33.52
N ARG A 658 44.61 -33.16 33.10
CA ARG A 658 45.76 -32.48 33.77
C ARG A 658 46.25 -31.20 33.04
N ARG A 659 46.59 -30.13 33.81
CA ARG A 659 47.65 -29.10 33.55
C ARG A 659 47.44 -28.15 32.34
N ARG A 660 48.09 -26.97 32.19
CA ARG A 660 49.27 -26.30 32.84
C ARG A 660 49.04 -24.75 32.79
N ARG A 661 49.20 -23.96 33.87
CA ARG A 661 50.33 -23.01 34.18
C ARG A 661 50.99 -22.33 32.97
N ARG A 662 51.38 -21.03 32.97
CA ARG A 662 51.80 -20.06 34.03
C ARG A 662 51.12 -18.66 33.79
N ARG A 663 51.09 -17.59 34.61
CA ARG A 663 52.02 -16.92 35.59
C ARG A 663 53.33 -16.35 34.95
N SER A 664 53.87 -15.18 35.31
CA SER A 664 53.65 -14.30 36.49
C SER A 664 54.06 -12.82 36.28
N SER A 665 53.59 -11.95 37.19
CA SER A 665 54.33 -10.92 37.98
C SER A 665 55.15 -9.79 37.34
N ALA A 666 54.88 -8.54 37.75
CA ALA A 666 55.77 -7.76 38.62
C ALA A 666 55.03 -6.51 39.18
N ASP A 667 55.30 -6.16 40.44
CA ASP A 667 54.78 -4.99 41.15
C ASP A 667 55.84 -3.85 41.17
N LEU A 668 55.43 -2.61 41.48
CA LEU A 668 56.27 -1.61 42.19
C LEU A 668 55.44 -0.39 42.64
N ASP A 669 55.63 0.03 43.90
CA ASP A 669 54.98 1.18 44.53
C ASP A 669 55.69 2.53 44.24
N ALA A 670 55.00 3.67 44.43
CA ALA A 670 55.25 4.57 45.59
C ALA A 670 54.69 6.02 45.49
N ALA A 671 54.20 6.51 46.63
CA ALA A 671 54.31 7.89 47.17
C ALA A 671 53.63 9.13 46.51
N MET A 672 52.53 9.57 47.15
CA MET A 672 52.30 10.90 47.79
C MET A 672 52.64 12.23 47.09
N ALA A 673 51.63 13.12 46.96
CA ALA A 673 51.78 14.58 47.17
C ALA A 673 50.44 15.33 47.44
N GLN A 674 50.24 15.75 48.69
CA GLN A 674 49.39 16.82 49.27
C GLN A 674 50.04 17.15 50.64
N PRO A 675 49.92 18.35 51.27
CA PRO A 675 48.75 19.25 51.39
C PRO A 675 48.87 20.51 50.47
N GLU A 676 48.52 21.79 50.71
CA GLU A 676 48.18 22.65 51.88
C GLU A 676 47.07 23.69 51.56
N GLU A 677 46.65 24.49 52.55
CA GLU A 677 45.49 25.41 52.53
C GLU A 677 45.86 26.86 52.13
N SER A 678 44.91 27.59 51.52
CA SER A 678 44.79 29.07 51.51
C SER A 678 43.40 29.49 51.03
#